data_AF-A0A934DI86-F1
#
_entry.id   AF-A0A934DI86-F1
#
_cell.length_a   1.000
_cell.length_b   1.000
_cell.length_c   1.000
_cell.angle_alpha   90.00
_cell.angle_beta   90.00
_cell.angle_gamma   90.00
#
_symmetry.space_group_name_H-M   'P 1'
#
loop_
_entity.id
_entity.type
_entity.pdbx_description
1 polymer ?
#
loop_
_entity_poly.entity_id
_entity_poly.type
_entity_poly.pdbx_seq_one_letter_code
_entity_poly.pdbx_strand_id
1 'polypeptide(L)'
;MTGWCDGARRWLLAVLLGLTHYGIFIWFRTHDIWNVGQETSPSLIFAWTLGRLGMMLCLGLGFLSLGRLVLALHWRRVEELGVLERMLACFFVGTAVLRMAMFGLGLASAYTPGIALGLTLPLVVAFPLLFDVRRLYCEVADSLRAKALESLFVLGLCLLAAVMLGFVYFGSCQYSFDGDYLTHYGPYYESVVRNGGLAPNDVWYQYFYSKGAGLFYLSMLLTDRAGPLLISFMHLCAATALLFVVIRRVSGSPLWGLSAAVFMLGMMAWPVDGFFVKHHCEISAIILFVTVVVVGMTAARRFGNLFLTLACLSQASLMLYSLQAGAYTLIFAGCYGLNSLFRRDGGKFLRYSLVIGLGVVVACSALLLNYQLTGLYEITPFRLFLRFWNQEIFSRWVSPYLMFYLSEGSSPDLGTLGFSGMLQNIFMYGRLFRLEKFFFVKPFWLLSLPMLALGFWGWYRKANPTQAGADFFGFLLRPAVHNGERRRLDQGLSLPLPFAGAEVLVRGIASDSLADTRKNLLRYVLVPAFGMCLLVFLVFALVSQPISIFRASEFVSIYVTLFIFSVLIICHSMSSSLLGYRLLGVIVPVAFALVAFSWTVEASKGGKVTRPLKFALGMLQPNELSPAEPGLQQVYGQVRKASGENSLLVSLNLNVDFGPLFLQHPGIMTEVSYSFGNRWHEVVFNEPEDAMRACKELGINHFLVDLQAPFFGALPFSPLFSDESLRTNFRIIWQYGKRYLLTWDEERRPMSDEFLEEWAINQSRAMPTVMKSESDYGRALYEQVRYLYELNGRATQGIVRPKDLKRVEGWQ
;
A
#
# COMPACT_ATOMS: atom_id res chain seq x y z
N MET A 1 -7.63 14.28 -48.24
CA MET A 1 -8.94 13.95 -47.63
C MET A 1 -8.82 13.02 -46.43
N THR A 2 -8.04 11.93 -46.47
CA THR A 2 -7.90 10.97 -45.34
C THR A 2 -7.42 11.60 -44.02
N GLY A 3 -6.40 12.47 -44.04
CA GLY A 3 -5.91 13.14 -42.83
C GLY A 3 -6.90 14.13 -42.19
N TRP A 4 -7.74 14.79 -42.99
CA TRP A 4 -8.79 15.70 -42.49
C TRP A 4 -9.89 14.92 -41.76
N CYS A 5 -10.31 13.78 -42.32
CA CYS A 5 -11.28 12.90 -41.68
C CYS A 5 -10.74 12.33 -40.34
N ASP A 6 -9.46 11.98 -40.27
CA ASP A 6 -8.85 11.48 -39.03
C ASP A 6 -8.71 12.56 -37.95
N GLY A 7 -8.38 13.80 -38.33
CA GLY A 7 -8.36 14.95 -37.42
C GLY A 7 -9.73 15.24 -36.81
N ALA A 8 -10.78 15.31 -37.64
CA ALA A 8 -12.15 15.55 -37.18
C ALA A 8 -12.64 14.43 -36.24
N ARG A 9 -12.32 13.17 -36.53
CA ARG A 9 -12.65 12.02 -35.67
C ARG A 9 -11.98 12.10 -34.30
N ARG A 10 -10.69 12.48 -34.24
CA ARG A 10 -9.97 12.65 -32.97
C ARG A 10 -10.57 13.77 -32.13
N TRP A 11 -10.91 14.90 -32.76
CA TRP A 11 -11.60 15.99 -32.09
C TRP A 11 -12.97 15.60 -31.56
N LEU A 12 -13.79 14.92 -32.37
CA LEU A 12 -15.09 14.43 -31.91
C LEU A 12 -14.94 13.49 -30.72
N LEU A 13 -14.00 12.55 -30.77
CA LEU A 13 -13.70 11.66 -29.64
C LEU A 13 -13.23 12.43 -28.39
N ALA A 14 -12.41 13.47 -28.57
CA ALA A 14 -11.95 14.32 -27.48
C ALA A 14 -13.13 15.02 -26.79
N VAL A 15 -14.06 15.59 -27.56
CA VAL A 15 -15.27 16.24 -27.05
C VAL A 15 -16.16 15.23 -26.33
N LEU A 16 -16.39 14.05 -26.90
CA LEU A 16 -17.21 13.01 -26.28
C LEU A 16 -16.62 12.52 -24.94
N LEU A 17 -15.30 12.31 -24.87
CA LEU A 17 -14.63 11.94 -23.63
C LEU A 17 -14.71 13.06 -22.59
N GLY A 18 -14.54 14.32 -23.00
CA GLY A 18 -14.68 15.47 -22.11
C GLY A 18 -16.09 15.62 -21.53
N LEU A 19 -17.11 15.51 -22.38
CA LEU A 19 -18.51 15.53 -21.95
C LEU A 19 -18.86 14.34 -21.04
N THR A 20 -18.31 13.16 -21.32
CA THR A 20 -18.49 11.98 -20.47
C THR A 20 -17.87 12.19 -19.08
N HIS A 21 -16.61 12.66 -19.02
CA HIS A 21 -15.94 12.95 -17.75
C HIS A 21 -16.69 14.01 -16.93
N TYR A 22 -17.09 15.10 -17.58
CA TYR A 22 -17.89 16.15 -16.95
C TYR A 22 -19.26 15.65 -16.48
N GLY A 23 -19.97 14.89 -17.30
CA GLY A 23 -21.28 14.33 -16.97
C GLY A 23 -21.23 13.39 -15.78
N ILE A 24 -20.23 12.49 -15.72
CA ILE A 24 -20.01 11.61 -14.58
C ILE A 24 -19.70 12.41 -13.31
N PHE A 25 -18.85 13.44 -13.41
CA PHE A 25 -18.54 14.33 -12.29
C PHE A 25 -19.79 15.02 -11.74
N ILE A 26 -20.62 15.62 -12.60
CA ILE A 26 -21.88 16.27 -12.18
C ILE A 26 -22.84 15.25 -11.58
N TRP A 27 -22.87 14.03 -12.11
CA TRP A 27 -23.70 12.96 -11.58
C TRP A 27 -23.33 12.60 -10.13
N PHE A 28 -22.03 12.40 -9.83
CA PHE A 28 -21.56 12.18 -8.46
C PHE A 28 -21.89 13.33 -7.51
N ARG A 29 -21.84 14.57 -8.01
CA ARG A 29 -22.17 15.78 -7.23
C ARG A 29 -23.66 15.90 -6.89
N THR A 30 -24.52 15.30 -7.71
CA THR A 30 -25.97 15.38 -7.56
C THR A 30 -26.58 14.16 -6.90
N HIS A 31 -25.89 13.00 -6.91
CA HIS A 31 -26.43 11.72 -6.48
C HIS A 31 -25.61 11.05 -5.37
N ASP A 32 -25.13 11.80 -4.37
CA ASP A 32 -24.26 11.24 -3.33
C ASP A 32 -24.95 10.15 -2.49
N ILE A 33 -24.71 8.88 -2.82
CA ILE A 33 -25.31 7.72 -2.14
C ILE A 33 -24.97 7.66 -0.65
N TRP A 34 -23.94 8.39 -0.21
CA TRP A 34 -23.59 8.46 1.21
C TRP A 34 -24.55 9.36 2.01
N ASN A 35 -25.28 10.25 1.33
CA ASN A 35 -26.25 11.15 1.97
C ASN A 35 -27.71 10.70 1.79
N VAL A 36 -28.00 9.75 0.88
CA VAL A 36 -29.37 9.34 0.52
C VAL A 36 -29.99 8.33 1.53
N GLY A 37 -29.24 7.91 2.55
CA GLY A 37 -29.73 6.99 3.59
C GLY A 37 -29.81 5.52 3.13
N GLN A 38 -30.26 4.62 4.02
CA GLN A 38 -30.23 3.16 3.81
C GLN A 38 -31.18 2.63 2.71
N GLU A 39 -32.05 3.47 2.16
CA GLU A 39 -33.05 3.08 1.14
C GLU A 39 -32.56 3.23 -0.31
N THR A 40 -31.25 3.13 -0.55
CA THR A 40 -30.74 3.15 -1.93
C THR A 40 -31.18 1.91 -2.71
N SER A 41 -31.90 2.12 -3.81
CA SER A 41 -32.31 1.03 -4.70
C SER A 41 -31.08 0.33 -5.32
N PRO A 42 -31.13 -0.99 -5.57
CA PRO A 42 -30.05 -1.73 -6.24
C PRO A 42 -29.67 -1.12 -7.61
N SER A 43 -30.64 -0.53 -8.32
CA SER A 43 -30.42 0.16 -9.59
C SER A 43 -29.54 1.40 -9.45
N LEU A 44 -29.70 2.17 -8.37
CA LEU A 44 -28.87 3.34 -8.09
C LEU A 44 -27.43 2.92 -7.74
N ILE A 45 -27.25 1.87 -6.95
CA ILE A 45 -25.92 1.29 -6.64
C ILE A 45 -25.22 0.80 -7.92
N PHE A 46 -25.97 0.14 -8.81
CA PHE A 46 -25.45 -0.29 -10.09
C PHE A 46 -25.02 0.89 -10.98
N ALA A 47 -25.88 1.91 -11.13
CA ALA A 47 -25.56 3.13 -11.86
C ALA A 47 -24.35 3.86 -11.25
N TRP A 48 -24.25 3.88 -9.92
CA TRP A 48 -23.12 4.43 -9.18
C TRP A 48 -21.82 3.71 -9.47
N THR A 49 -21.86 2.39 -9.51
CA THR A 49 -20.70 1.60 -9.88
C THR A 49 -20.29 1.88 -11.33
N LEU A 50 -21.24 1.96 -12.26
CA LEU A 50 -20.94 2.34 -13.64
C LEU A 50 -20.30 3.73 -13.73
N GLY A 51 -20.80 4.71 -12.97
CA GLY A 51 -20.20 6.03 -12.88
C GLY A 51 -18.74 5.97 -12.39
N ARG A 52 -18.46 5.16 -11.36
CA ARG A 52 -17.10 4.99 -10.82
C ARG A 52 -16.16 4.36 -11.84
N LEU A 53 -16.62 3.35 -12.58
CA LEU A 53 -15.86 2.70 -13.63
C LEU A 53 -15.57 3.65 -14.80
N GLY A 54 -16.55 4.45 -15.19
CA GLY A 54 -16.37 5.51 -16.18
C GLY A 54 -15.35 6.55 -15.72
N MET A 55 -15.42 6.99 -14.46
CA MET A 55 -14.43 7.91 -13.89
C MET A 55 -13.03 7.29 -13.83
N MET A 56 -12.92 6.02 -13.45
CA MET A 56 -11.66 5.29 -13.42
C MET A 56 -11.02 5.23 -14.82
N LEU A 57 -11.82 4.94 -15.86
CA LEU A 57 -11.36 4.99 -17.24
C LEU A 57 -10.85 6.39 -17.60
N CYS A 58 -11.63 7.44 -17.30
CA CYS A 58 -11.23 8.83 -17.58
C CYS A 58 -9.92 9.18 -16.88
N LEU A 59 -9.78 8.87 -15.59
CA LEU A 59 -8.53 9.09 -14.84
C LEU A 59 -7.35 8.35 -15.46
N GLY A 60 -7.53 7.07 -15.83
CA GLY A 60 -6.50 6.29 -16.50
C GLY A 60 -6.04 6.91 -17.83
N LEU A 61 -6.98 7.40 -18.65
CA LEU A 61 -6.68 8.13 -19.89
C LEU A 61 -5.96 9.47 -19.60
N GLY A 62 -6.36 10.17 -18.53
CA GLY A 62 -5.69 11.37 -18.06
C GLY A 62 -4.23 11.12 -17.65
N PHE A 63 -3.97 10.03 -16.92
CA PHE A 63 -2.60 9.64 -16.53
C PHE A 63 -1.74 9.30 -17.75
N LEU A 64 -2.28 8.53 -18.72
CA LEU A 64 -1.57 8.22 -19.95
C LEU A 64 -1.23 9.48 -20.76
N SER A 65 -2.17 10.43 -20.85
CA SER A 65 -1.98 11.70 -21.57
C SER A 65 -0.91 12.57 -20.92
N LEU A 66 -0.98 12.76 -19.60
CA LEU A 66 0.01 13.53 -18.86
C LEU A 66 1.40 12.90 -18.97
N GLY A 67 1.49 11.58 -18.83
CA GLY A 67 2.75 10.86 -19.00
C GLY A 67 3.33 11.00 -20.40
N ARG A 68 2.49 10.94 -21.44
CA ARG A 68 2.91 11.12 -22.83
C ARG A 68 3.44 12.54 -23.07
N LEU A 69 2.81 13.56 -22.50
CA LEU A 69 3.28 14.95 -22.58
C LEU A 69 4.66 15.10 -21.95
N VAL A 70 4.85 14.58 -20.74
CA VAL A 70 6.13 14.64 -20.02
C VAL A 70 7.22 13.87 -20.77
N LEU A 71 6.87 12.70 -21.31
CA LEU A 71 7.79 11.84 -22.05
C LEU A 71 8.01 12.27 -23.51
N ALA A 72 7.35 13.35 -23.99
CA ALA A 72 7.57 13.90 -25.33
C ALA A 72 9.02 14.37 -25.53
N LEU A 73 9.70 14.79 -24.46
CA LEU A 73 11.14 15.10 -24.46
C LEU A 73 12.02 13.88 -24.81
N HIS A 74 11.47 12.68 -24.70
CA HIS A 74 12.11 11.42 -25.00
C HIS A 74 11.37 10.63 -26.10
N TRP A 75 10.51 11.29 -26.90
CA TRP A 75 9.55 10.59 -27.76
C TRP A 75 10.18 9.52 -28.65
N ARG A 76 11.32 9.81 -29.30
CA ARG A 76 12.03 8.84 -30.17
C ARG A 76 12.37 7.55 -29.43
N ARG A 77 12.83 7.66 -28.20
CA ARG A 77 13.20 6.51 -27.35
C ARG A 77 11.97 5.80 -26.80
N VAL A 78 10.91 6.55 -26.52
CA VAL A 78 9.65 6.00 -26.02
C VAL A 78 8.94 5.18 -27.10
N GLU A 79 9.06 5.58 -28.38
CA GLU A 79 8.54 4.79 -29.52
C GLU A 79 9.29 3.49 -29.79
N GLU A 80 10.51 3.34 -29.27
CA GLU A 80 11.27 2.10 -29.35
C GLU A 80 10.84 1.08 -28.28
N LEU A 81 10.05 1.50 -27.28
CA LEU A 81 9.44 0.59 -26.31
C LEU A 81 8.28 -0.16 -26.96
N GLY A 82 8.02 -1.38 -26.51
CA GLY A 82 6.78 -2.07 -26.88
C GLY A 82 5.57 -1.30 -26.37
N VAL A 83 4.41 -1.53 -26.98
CA VAL A 83 3.18 -0.78 -26.73
C VAL A 83 2.82 -0.76 -25.25
N LEU A 84 2.88 -1.93 -24.60
CA LEU A 84 2.52 -2.07 -23.20
C LEU A 84 3.55 -1.39 -22.29
N GLU A 85 4.85 -1.50 -22.58
CA GLU A 85 5.89 -0.78 -21.84
C GLU A 85 5.75 0.73 -21.97
N ARG A 86 5.42 1.22 -23.17
CA ARG A 86 5.16 2.63 -23.44
C ARG A 86 3.95 3.13 -22.66
N MET A 87 2.85 2.37 -22.64
CA MET A 87 1.65 2.72 -21.85
C MET A 87 1.94 2.73 -20.36
N LEU A 88 2.64 1.72 -19.84
CA LEU A 88 3.02 1.65 -18.42
C LEU A 88 3.94 2.81 -18.02
N ALA A 89 4.93 3.13 -18.85
CA ALA A 89 5.80 4.28 -18.62
C ALA A 89 5.01 5.59 -18.60
N CYS A 90 4.08 5.78 -19.53
CA CYS A 90 3.19 6.95 -19.52
C CYS A 90 2.30 6.96 -18.27
N PHE A 91 1.68 5.85 -17.92
CA PHE A 91 0.81 5.74 -16.75
C PHE A 91 1.54 6.14 -15.46
N PHE A 92 2.68 5.51 -15.16
CA PHE A 92 3.43 5.77 -13.92
C PHE A 92 4.06 7.17 -13.88
N VAL A 93 4.45 7.74 -15.02
CA VAL A 93 4.93 9.13 -15.07
C VAL A 93 3.77 10.10 -14.86
N GLY A 94 2.63 9.86 -15.50
CA GLY A 94 1.43 10.68 -15.33
C GLY A 94 0.94 10.68 -13.89
N THR A 95 0.84 9.51 -13.26
CA THR A 95 0.48 9.40 -11.83
C THR A 95 1.52 10.07 -10.93
N ALA A 96 2.83 9.92 -11.22
CA ALA A 96 3.88 10.56 -10.45
C ALA A 96 3.79 12.10 -10.47
N VAL A 97 3.63 12.69 -11.66
CA VAL A 97 3.52 14.14 -11.85
C VAL A 97 2.24 14.67 -11.23
N LEU A 98 1.11 14.01 -11.45
CA LEU A 98 -0.16 14.45 -10.88
C LEU A 98 -0.17 14.32 -9.35
N ARG A 99 0.47 13.29 -8.78
CA ARG A 99 0.64 13.17 -7.32
C ARG A 99 1.44 14.34 -6.74
N MET A 100 2.53 14.73 -7.40
CA MET A 100 3.33 15.90 -6.99
C MET A 100 2.53 17.21 -7.11
N ALA A 101 1.75 17.37 -8.17
CA ALA A 101 0.87 18.53 -8.34
C ALA A 101 -0.21 18.59 -7.25
N MET A 102 -0.86 17.46 -6.98
CA MET A 102 -1.83 17.35 -5.89
C MET A 102 -1.16 17.62 -4.54
N PHE A 103 0.05 17.14 -4.28
CA PHE A 103 0.76 17.45 -3.04
C PHE A 103 0.95 18.97 -2.87
N GLY A 104 1.42 19.68 -3.92
CA GLY A 104 1.56 21.14 -3.89
C GLY A 104 0.23 21.89 -3.67
N LEU A 105 -0.83 21.48 -4.36
CA LEU A 105 -2.18 22.05 -4.18
C LEU A 105 -2.72 21.83 -2.78
N GLY A 106 -2.43 20.67 -2.20
CA GLY A 106 -2.83 20.33 -0.85
C GLY A 106 -2.12 21.18 0.22
N LEU A 107 -0.84 21.50 0.02
CA LEU A 107 -0.13 22.46 0.87
C LEU A 107 -0.68 23.88 0.72
N ALA A 108 -1.16 24.23 -0.47
CA ALA A 108 -1.82 25.51 -0.74
C ALA A 108 -3.29 25.56 -0.30
N SER A 109 -3.81 24.51 0.35
CA SER A 109 -5.22 24.36 0.72
C SER A 109 -6.20 24.58 -0.44
N ALA A 110 -5.84 24.07 -1.63
CA ALA A 110 -6.54 24.27 -2.89
C ALA A 110 -7.28 23.02 -3.41
N TYR A 111 -7.59 22.05 -2.55
CA TYR A 111 -8.40 20.88 -2.91
C TYR A 111 -9.87 21.25 -3.02
N THR A 112 -10.27 21.65 -4.22
CA THR A 112 -11.68 21.87 -4.55
C THR A 112 -12.10 20.96 -5.71
N PRO A 113 -13.39 20.59 -5.80
CA PRO A 113 -13.89 19.82 -6.92
C PRO A 113 -13.64 20.50 -8.28
N GLY A 114 -13.74 21.83 -8.32
CA GLY A 114 -13.48 22.62 -9.53
C GLY A 114 -12.03 22.54 -9.99
N ILE A 115 -11.06 22.61 -9.06
CA ILE A 115 -9.63 22.45 -9.37
C ILE A 115 -9.35 21.01 -9.82
N ALA A 116 -9.89 20.01 -9.12
CA ALA A 116 -9.76 18.60 -9.51
C ALA A 116 -10.27 18.34 -10.95
N LEU A 117 -11.44 18.89 -11.29
CA LEU A 117 -12.01 18.81 -12.63
C LEU A 117 -11.16 19.57 -13.65
N GLY A 118 -10.72 20.79 -13.32
CA GLY A 118 -9.88 21.63 -14.18
C GLY A 118 -8.52 21.01 -14.50
N LEU A 119 -7.96 20.21 -13.58
CA LEU A 119 -6.73 19.45 -13.81
C LEU A 119 -6.96 18.23 -14.70
N THR A 120 -8.06 17.50 -14.50
CA THR A 120 -8.27 16.20 -15.14
C THR A 120 -8.95 16.28 -16.49
N LEU A 121 -9.92 17.18 -16.67
CA LEU A 121 -10.68 17.31 -17.90
C LEU A 121 -9.79 17.59 -19.13
N PRO A 122 -8.83 18.55 -19.10
CA PRO A 122 -7.95 18.77 -20.24
C PRO A 122 -7.09 17.55 -20.57
N LEU A 123 -6.67 16.79 -19.57
CA LEU A 123 -5.86 15.57 -19.76
C LEU A 123 -6.67 14.45 -20.43
N VAL A 124 -7.95 14.31 -20.07
CA VAL A 124 -8.86 13.35 -20.71
C VAL A 124 -9.12 13.74 -22.17
N VAL A 125 -9.40 15.02 -22.43
CA VAL A 125 -9.63 15.56 -23.78
C VAL A 125 -8.36 15.44 -24.65
N ALA A 126 -7.18 15.58 -24.07
CA ALA A 126 -5.91 15.45 -24.78
C ALA A 126 -5.61 14.00 -25.23
N PHE A 127 -6.21 12.97 -24.62
CA PHE A 127 -5.89 11.57 -24.92
C PHE A 127 -5.97 11.21 -26.41
N PRO A 128 -7.11 11.38 -27.12
CA PRO A 128 -7.21 11.05 -28.54
C PRO A 128 -6.41 11.99 -29.46
N LEU A 129 -5.93 13.13 -28.94
CA LEU A 129 -5.05 14.04 -29.66
C LEU A 129 -3.58 13.59 -29.57
N LEU A 130 -3.18 13.05 -28.41
CA LEU A 130 -1.82 12.58 -28.12
C LEU A 130 -1.57 11.14 -28.54
N PHE A 131 -2.62 10.32 -28.56
CA PHE A 131 -2.57 8.91 -28.95
C PHE A 131 -3.39 8.69 -30.22
N ASP A 132 -2.77 8.04 -31.20
CA ASP A 132 -3.53 7.46 -32.31
C ASP A 132 -4.25 6.21 -31.79
N VAL A 133 -5.49 6.36 -31.32
CA VAL A 133 -6.29 5.30 -30.72
C VAL A 133 -6.44 4.10 -31.66
N ARG A 134 -6.58 4.35 -32.97
CA ARG A 134 -6.67 3.30 -33.98
C ARG A 134 -5.36 2.54 -34.07
N ARG A 135 -4.24 3.24 -34.20
CA ARG A 135 -2.91 2.61 -34.21
C ARG A 135 -2.65 1.85 -32.93
N LEU A 136 -2.98 2.42 -31.76
CA LEU A 136 -2.83 1.76 -30.47
C LEU A 136 -3.65 0.47 -30.42
N TYR A 137 -4.91 0.52 -30.84
CA TYR A 137 -5.77 -0.66 -30.94
C TYR A 137 -5.19 -1.70 -31.91
N CYS A 138 -4.71 -1.29 -33.08
CA CYS A 138 -4.06 -2.21 -34.03
C CYS A 138 -2.78 -2.81 -33.46
N GLU A 139 -1.88 -2.02 -32.86
CA GLU A 139 -0.65 -2.54 -32.29
C GLU A 139 -0.92 -3.48 -31.10
N VAL A 140 -1.93 -3.19 -30.28
CA VAL A 140 -2.42 -4.12 -29.26
C VAL A 140 -2.99 -5.36 -29.93
N ALA A 141 -3.93 -5.24 -30.85
CA ALA A 141 -4.57 -6.36 -31.53
C ALA A 141 -3.58 -7.24 -32.30
N ASP A 142 -2.57 -6.67 -32.95
CA ASP A 142 -1.52 -7.39 -33.67
C ASP A 142 -0.59 -8.09 -32.69
N SER A 143 -0.24 -7.42 -31.58
CA SER A 143 0.46 -8.05 -30.45
C SER A 143 -0.36 -9.15 -29.78
N LEU A 144 -1.66 -9.28 -30.06
CA LEU A 144 -2.51 -10.36 -29.54
C LEU A 144 -2.75 -11.45 -30.58
N ARG A 145 -2.94 -11.08 -31.85
CA ARG A 145 -3.15 -12.00 -32.98
C ARG A 145 -1.91 -12.81 -33.29
N ALA A 146 -0.72 -12.26 -33.06
CA ALA A 146 0.53 -12.94 -33.40
C ALA A 146 0.76 -14.27 -32.65
N LYS A 147 0.07 -14.54 -31.53
CA LYS A 147 0.22 -15.79 -30.76
C LYS A 147 -1.09 -16.18 -30.07
N ALA A 148 -1.63 -17.37 -30.38
CA ALA A 148 -2.87 -17.90 -29.75
C ALA A 148 -2.84 -17.92 -28.20
N LEU A 149 -1.65 -18.03 -27.59
CA LEU A 149 -1.44 -17.92 -26.14
C LEU A 149 -1.63 -16.48 -25.60
N GLU A 150 -1.42 -15.46 -26.41
CA GLU A 150 -1.67 -14.05 -26.07
C GLU A 150 -3.18 -13.73 -26.13
N SER A 151 -3.94 -14.41 -27.00
CA SER A 151 -5.41 -14.36 -27.01
C SER A 151 -6.02 -14.95 -25.72
N LEU A 152 -5.44 -16.04 -25.21
CA LEU A 152 -5.79 -16.60 -23.89
C LEU A 152 -5.39 -15.68 -22.73
N PHE A 153 -4.29 -14.94 -22.87
CA PHE A 153 -3.89 -13.90 -21.91
C PHE A 153 -4.89 -12.74 -21.87
N VAL A 154 -5.39 -12.26 -23.00
CA VAL A 154 -6.40 -11.20 -23.03
C VAL A 154 -7.75 -11.69 -22.57
N LEU A 155 -8.16 -12.89 -22.97
CA LEU A 155 -9.39 -13.48 -22.43
C LEU A 155 -9.26 -13.66 -20.90
N GLY A 156 -8.11 -14.12 -20.42
CA GLY A 156 -7.79 -14.23 -19.00
C GLY A 156 -7.78 -12.90 -18.27
N LEU A 157 -7.16 -11.86 -18.85
CA LEU A 157 -7.17 -10.50 -18.30
C LEU A 157 -8.56 -9.87 -18.35
N CYS A 158 -9.36 -10.12 -19.40
CA CYS A 158 -10.72 -9.61 -19.51
C CYS A 158 -11.65 -10.31 -18.53
N LEU A 159 -11.54 -11.63 -18.36
CA LEU A 159 -12.27 -12.39 -17.34
C LEU A 159 -11.85 -11.98 -15.94
N LEU A 160 -10.56 -11.77 -15.72
CA LEU A 160 -10.03 -11.38 -14.42
C LEU A 160 -10.31 -9.91 -14.12
N ALA A 161 -10.29 -9.03 -15.12
CA ALA A 161 -10.77 -7.67 -15.01
C ALA A 161 -12.29 -7.67 -14.78
N ALA A 162 -13.07 -8.58 -15.38
CA ALA A 162 -14.50 -8.72 -15.13
C ALA A 162 -14.79 -9.23 -13.70
N VAL A 163 -14.01 -10.18 -13.20
CA VAL A 163 -14.06 -10.65 -11.81
C VAL A 163 -13.66 -9.53 -10.85
N MET A 164 -12.62 -8.77 -11.19
CA MET A 164 -12.17 -7.63 -10.42
C MET A 164 -13.08 -6.40 -10.54
N LEU A 165 -13.79 -6.23 -11.64
CA LEU A 165 -14.91 -5.31 -11.81
C LEU A 165 -16.06 -5.73 -10.90
N GLY A 166 -16.28 -7.04 -10.75
CA GLY A 166 -17.09 -7.63 -9.69
C GLY A 166 -16.56 -7.22 -8.31
N PHE A 167 -15.26 -7.31 -8.05
CA PHE A 167 -14.68 -6.84 -6.78
C PHE A 167 -14.73 -5.32 -6.59
N VAL A 168 -14.65 -4.51 -7.64
CA VAL A 168 -14.89 -3.06 -7.55
C VAL A 168 -16.35 -2.82 -7.22
N TYR A 169 -17.27 -3.56 -7.85
CA TYR A 169 -18.70 -3.57 -7.53
C TYR A 169 -18.96 -3.99 -6.06
N PHE A 170 -18.26 -5.01 -5.55
CA PHE A 170 -18.39 -5.49 -4.17
C PHE A 170 -17.69 -4.63 -3.13
N GLY A 171 -16.52 -4.09 -3.47
CA GLY A 171 -15.77 -3.10 -2.70
C GLY A 171 -16.47 -1.76 -2.66
N SER A 172 -17.29 -1.45 -3.67
CA SER A 172 -18.14 -0.26 -3.69
C SER A 172 -19.40 -0.37 -2.85
N CYS A 173 -19.79 -1.57 -2.44
CA CYS A 173 -20.87 -1.74 -1.47
C CYS A 173 -20.36 -1.24 -0.12
N GLN A 174 -21.15 -0.40 0.57
CA GLN A 174 -20.79 0.28 1.83
C GLN A 174 -20.31 -0.63 2.98
N TYR A 175 -20.33 -1.95 2.80
CA TYR A 175 -20.26 -2.97 3.84
C TYR A 175 -18.97 -3.80 3.84
N SER A 176 -18.09 -3.62 2.85
CA SER A 176 -16.87 -4.43 2.68
C SER A 176 -15.57 -3.66 2.97
N PHE A 177 -15.67 -2.44 3.48
CA PHE A 177 -14.48 -1.67 3.82
C PHE A 177 -13.74 -2.29 5.00
N ASP A 178 -12.42 -2.32 4.88
CA ASP A 178 -11.55 -2.76 5.94
C ASP A 178 -11.70 -1.87 7.17
N GLY A 179 -11.63 -2.47 8.36
CA GLY A 179 -11.64 -1.74 9.63
C GLY A 179 -10.63 -0.60 9.66
N ASP A 180 -9.39 -0.81 9.17
CA ASP A 180 -8.37 0.24 9.15
C ASP A 180 -8.76 1.41 8.24
N TYR A 181 -9.44 1.16 7.12
CA TYR A 181 -9.89 2.27 6.29
C TYR A 181 -10.85 3.15 7.05
N LEU A 182 -11.77 2.56 7.79
CA LEU A 182 -12.84 3.30 8.42
C LEU A 182 -12.46 3.96 9.74
N THR A 183 -11.54 3.36 10.47
CA THR A 183 -11.04 3.91 11.73
C THR A 183 -9.86 4.85 11.53
N HIS A 184 -9.15 4.76 10.39
CA HIS A 184 -7.87 5.44 10.21
C HIS A 184 -7.79 6.27 8.94
N TYR A 185 -7.85 5.64 7.76
CA TYR A 185 -7.54 6.31 6.50
C TYR A 185 -8.66 7.26 6.04
N GLY A 186 -9.89 6.76 6.00
CA GLY A 186 -11.10 7.46 5.55
C GLY A 186 -11.33 8.77 6.29
N PRO A 187 -11.36 8.78 7.64
CA PRO A 187 -11.53 10.01 8.42
C PRO A 187 -10.49 11.09 8.10
N TYR A 188 -9.22 10.70 7.94
CA TYR A 188 -8.16 11.62 7.52
C TYR A 188 -8.41 12.16 6.10
N TYR A 189 -8.76 11.28 5.15
CA TYR A 189 -9.01 11.68 3.76
C TYR A 189 -10.20 12.62 3.63
N GLU A 190 -11.28 12.33 4.34
CA GLU A 190 -12.47 13.18 4.39
C GLU A 190 -12.13 14.54 4.97
N SER A 191 -11.35 14.60 6.05
CA SER A 191 -10.91 15.89 6.62
C SER A 191 -10.06 16.68 5.64
N VAL A 192 -9.14 16.03 4.91
CA VAL A 192 -8.31 16.70 3.89
C VAL A 192 -9.16 17.26 2.75
N VAL A 193 -10.09 16.47 2.23
CA VAL A 193 -10.99 16.89 1.13
C VAL A 193 -11.93 18.00 1.59
N ARG A 194 -12.48 17.90 2.82
CA ARG A 194 -13.38 18.90 3.41
C ARG A 194 -12.68 20.23 3.68
N ASN A 195 -11.47 20.17 4.25
CA ASN A 195 -10.70 21.37 4.61
C ASN A 195 -9.97 21.98 3.41
N GLY A 196 -9.93 21.26 2.28
CA GLY A 196 -9.24 21.70 1.09
C GLY A 196 -7.71 21.54 1.16
N GLY A 197 -7.13 20.96 2.22
CA GLY A 197 -5.68 21.00 2.43
C GLY A 197 -5.09 19.82 3.20
N LEU A 198 -3.76 19.69 3.12
CA LEU A 198 -2.97 18.60 3.72
C LEU A 198 -2.49 18.89 5.15
N ALA A 199 -2.99 19.96 5.78
CA ALA A 199 -2.60 20.25 7.15
C ALA A 199 -2.97 19.06 8.08
N PRO A 200 -2.16 18.81 9.14
CA PRO A 200 -2.56 17.88 10.19
C PRO A 200 -3.97 18.22 10.71
N ASN A 201 -4.70 17.19 11.11
CA ASN A 201 -6.04 17.28 11.69
C ASN A 201 -6.14 16.31 12.88
N ASP A 202 -7.33 16.07 13.40
CA ASP A 202 -7.53 15.19 14.58
C ASP A 202 -6.97 13.77 14.37
N VAL A 203 -6.90 13.31 13.11
CA VAL A 203 -6.26 12.05 12.70
C VAL A 203 -4.80 12.31 12.30
N TRP A 204 -4.11 13.12 13.10
CA TRP A 204 -2.81 13.75 12.80
C TRP A 204 -1.75 12.77 12.32
N TYR A 205 -1.69 11.54 12.84
CA TYR A 205 -0.64 10.59 12.48
C TYR A 205 -0.76 10.12 11.02
N GLN A 206 -1.97 10.13 10.45
CA GLN A 206 -2.18 9.80 9.03
C GLN A 206 -1.57 10.85 8.12
N TYR A 207 -1.31 12.06 8.61
CA TYR A 207 -0.49 13.03 7.90
C TYR A 207 0.86 12.44 7.46
N PHE A 208 1.51 11.65 8.30
CA PHE A 208 2.81 11.08 7.97
C PHE A 208 2.73 10.07 6.82
N TYR A 209 1.69 9.22 6.84
CA TYR A 209 1.51 8.13 5.88
C TYR A 209 0.79 8.53 4.59
N SER A 210 -0.08 9.54 4.68
CA SER A 210 -1.08 9.80 3.66
C SER A 210 -0.96 11.18 3.03
N LYS A 211 -0.10 12.09 3.52
CA LYS A 211 0.07 13.41 2.88
C LYS A 211 0.39 13.35 1.38
N GLY A 212 1.07 12.30 0.93
CA GLY A 212 1.37 12.07 -0.48
C GLY A 212 0.29 11.28 -1.24
N ALA A 213 -0.85 10.96 -0.63
CA ALA A 213 -1.99 10.27 -1.26
C ALA A 213 -2.79 11.18 -2.22
N GLY A 214 -2.13 12.11 -2.90
CA GLY A 214 -2.75 13.14 -3.74
C GLY A 214 -3.76 12.61 -4.76
N LEU A 215 -3.52 11.40 -5.28
CA LEU A 215 -4.44 10.76 -6.23
C LEU A 215 -5.72 10.25 -5.57
N PHE A 216 -5.66 9.84 -4.30
CA PHE A 216 -6.84 9.44 -3.52
C PHE A 216 -7.73 10.65 -3.25
N TYR A 217 -7.13 11.78 -2.85
CA TYR A 217 -7.87 13.03 -2.69
C TYR A 217 -8.49 13.48 -4.02
N LEU A 218 -7.73 13.36 -5.12
CA LEU A 218 -8.24 13.67 -6.44
C LEU A 218 -9.45 12.81 -6.82
N SER A 219 -9.39 11.49 -6.60
CA SER A 219 -10.52 10.62 -6.92
C SER A 219 -11.73 10.90 -6.02
N MET A 220 -11.54 11.18 -4.73
CA MET A 220 -12.63 11.60 -3.84
C MET A 220 -13.26 12.93 -4.26
N LEU A 221 -12.45 13.89 -4.74
CA LEU A 221 -12.94 15.17 -5.28
C LEU A 221 -13.68 15.01 -6.62
N LEU A 222 -13.49 13.91 -7.35
CA LEU A 222 -14.16 13.67 -8.62
C LEU A 222 -15.34 12.71 -8.50
N THR A 223 -15.34 11.86 -7.48
CA THR A 223 -16.41 10.90 -7.19
C THR A 223 -16.98 11.11 -5.79
N ASP A 224 -16.43 10.40 -4.81
CA ASP A 224 -17.06 10.16 -3.52
C ASP A 224 -16.05 9.57 -2.51
N ARG A 225 -16.51 9.26 -1.28
CA ARG A 225 -15.69 8.74 -0.17
C ARG A 225 -14.92 7.44 -0.47
N ALA A 226 -15.33 6.64 -1.45
CA ALA A 226 -14.64 5.41 -1.86
C ALA A 226 -13.76 5.60 -3.11
N GLY A 227 -13.56 6.84 -3.56
CA GLY A 227 -12.60 7.17 -4.62
C GLY A 227 -11.22 6.49 -4.50
N PRO A 228 -10.64 6.25 -3.30
CA PRO A 228 -9.36 5.55 -3.16
C PRO A 228 -9.33 4.16 -3.83
N LEU A 229 -10.45 3.43 -3.82
CA LEU A 229 -10.58 2.12 -4.47
C LEU A 229 -10.18 2.17 -5.95
N LEU A 230 -10.59 3.23 -6.64
CA LEU A 230 -10.37 3.39 -8.09
C LEU A 230 -8.87 3.50 -8.38
N ILE A 231 -8.15 4.29 -7.57
CA ILE A 231 -6.72 4.52 -7.74
C ILE A 231 -5.92 3.26 -7.43
N SER A 232 -6.19 2.60 -6.31
CA SER A 232 -5.53 1.35 -5.94
C SER A 232 -5.75 0.27 -6.97
N PHE A 233 -6.97 0.14 -7.48
CA PHE A 233 -7.28 -0.86 -8.50
C PHE A 233 -6.54 -0.58 -9.82
N MET A 234 -6.54 0.67 -10.30
CA MET A 234 -5.76 1.05 -11.49
C MET A 234 -4.27 0.73 -11.32
N HIS A 235 -3.70 1.01 -10.15
CA HIS A 235 -2.29 0.71 -9.86
C HIS A 235 -2.02 -0.79 -9.76
N LEU A 236 -2.94 -1.59 -9.21
CA LEU A 236 -2.83 -3.05 -9.24
C LEU A 236 -2.84 -3.59 -10.67
N CYS A 237 -3.74 -3.09 -11.53
CA CYS A 237 -3.76 -3.46 -12.94
C CYS A 237 -2.45 -3.10 -13.64
N ALA A 238 -1.94 -1.89 -13.41
CA ALA A 238 -0.66 -1.44 -13.96
C ALA A 238 0.52 -2.28 -13.45
N ALA A 239 0.59 -2.58 -12.16
CA ALA A 239 1.60 -3.44 -11.56
C ALA A 239 1.55 -4.86 -12.12
N THR A 240 0.35 -5.42 -12.30
CA THR A 240 0.15 -6.75 -12.88
C THR A 240 0.64 -6.79 -14.32
N ALA A 241 0.26 -5.80 -15.13
CA ALA A 241 0.72 -5.69 -16.51
C ALA A 241 2.25 -5.51 -16.60
N LEU A 242 2.83 -4.71 -15.69
CA LEU A 242 4.27 -4.55 -15.58
C LEU A 242 4.97 -5.87 -15.22
N LEU A 243 4.45 -6.61 -14.24
CA LEU A 243 4.98 -7.90 -13.84
C LEU A 243 4.92 -8.89 -15.01
N PHE A 244 3.81 -8.95 -15.73
CA PHE A 244 3.68 -9.74 -16.96
C PHE A 244 4.78 -9.41 -17.95
N VAL A 245 4.98 -8.13 -18.30
CA VAL A 245 6.00 -7.67 -19.24
C VAL A 245 7.38 -8.11 -18.79
N VAL A 246 7.73 -7.87 -17.53
CA VAL A 246 9.06 -8.15 -16.98
C VAL A 246 9.32 -9.65 -17.01
N ILE A 247 8.41 -10.45 -16.46
CA ILE A 247 8.57 -11.91 -16.40
C ILE A 247 8.57 -12.53 -17.80
N ARG A 248 7.71 -12.06 -18.72
CA ARG A 248 7.73 -12.47 -20.13
C ARG A 248 9.09 -12.18 -20.77
N ARG A 249 9.65 -10.98 -20.55
CA ARG A 249 10.92 -10.56 -21.15
C ARG A 249 12.11 -11.33 -20.59
N VAL A 250 12.11 -11.59 -19.28
CA VAL A 250 13.16 -12.36 -18.61
C VAL A 250 13.09 -13.85 -18.98
N SER A 251 11.90 -14.44 -18.97
CA SER A 251 11.70 -15.86 -19.27
C SER A 251 11.74 -16.17 -20.77
N GLY A 252 11.43 -15.20 -21.63
CA GLY A 252 11.18 -15.40 -23.05
C GLY A 252 9.83 -16.07 -23.35
N SER A 253 8.95 -16.21 -22.36
CA SER A 253 7.69 -16.95 -22.48
C SER A 253 6.50 -16.16 -21.94
N PRO A 254 5.42 -16.00 -22.73
CA PRO A 254 4.21 -15.32 -22.28
C PRO A 254 3.47 -16.10 -21.19
N LEU A 255 3.60 -17.43 -21.15
CA LEU A 255 2.97 -18.28 -20.13
C LEU A 255 3.46 -17.94 -18.73
N TRP A 256 4.78 -17.77 -18.56
CA TRP A 256 5.35 -17.38 -17.27
C TRP A 256 4.90 -15.99 -16.83
N GLY A 257 4.83 -15.05 -17.77
CA GLY A 257 4.28 -13.72 -17.50
C GLY A 257 2.83 -13.80 -17.05
N LEU A 258 2.00 -14.61 -17.72
CA LEU A 258 0.60 -14.81 -17.38
C LEU A 258 0.44 -15.47 -16.01
N SER A 259 1.23 -16.50 -15.71
CA SER A 259 1.21 -17.15 -14.39
C SER A 259 1.55 -16.15 -13.28
N ALA A 260 2.52 -15.25 -13.49
CA ALA A 260 2.86 -14.22 -12.52
C ALA A 260 1.74 -13.20 -12.34
N ALA A 261 1.09 -12.79 -13.43
CA ALA A 261 -0.05 -11.89 -13.41
C ALA A 261 -1.27 -12.48 -12.67
N VAL A 262 -1.63 -13.72 -12.99
CA VAL A 262 -2.73 -14.45 -12.33
C VAL A 262 -2.41 -14.68 -10.86
N PHE A 263 -1.16 -15.03 -10.53
CA PHE A 263 -0.74 -15.20 -9.14
C PHE A 263 -0.85 -13.90 -8.34
N MET A 264 -0.35 -12.78 -8.89
CA MET A 264 -0.45 -11.46 -8.26
C MET A 264 -1.91 -11.07 -7.98
N LEU A 265 -2.77 -11.24 -8.99
CA LEU A 265 -4.18 -10.90 -8.86
C LEU A 265 -4.93 -11.88 -7.94
N GLY A 266 -4.60 -13.17 -7.95
CA GLY A 266 -5.17 -14.15 -7.02
C GLY A 266 -4.79 -13.87 -5.57
N MET A 267 -3.53 -13.50 -5.31
CA MET A 267 -3.07 -13.09 -3.98
C MET A 267 -3.76 -11.82 -3.49
N MET A 268 -4.06 -10.88 -4.39
CA MET A 268 -4.76 -9.63 -4.05
C MET A 268 -6.28 -9.76 -4.03
N ALA A 269 -6.86 -10.80 -4.65
CA ALA A 269 -8.27 -11.15 -4.52
C ALA A 269 -8.57 -11.84 -3.18
N TRP A 270 -7.54 -12.38 -2.52
CA TRP A 270 -7.67 -13.16 -1.30
C TRP A 270 -8.29 -12.40 -0.13
N PRO A 271 -7.87 -11.17 0.20
CA PRO A 271 -8.44 -10.50 1.32
C PRO A 271 -9.67 -9.70 0.84
N VAL A 272 -10.82 -10.37 0.87
CA VAL A 272 -12.15 -9.84 0.52
C VAL A 272 -12.56 -8.64 1.39
N ASP A 273 -11.81 -8.35 2.45
CA ASP A 273 -12.10 -7.31 3.43
C ASP A 273 -11.48 -5.96 3.01
N GLY A 274 -11.91 -5.38 1.87
CA GLY A 274 -11.69 -3.96 1.58
C GLY A 274 -10.24 -3.50 1.37
N PHE A 275 -9.29 -4.36 1.02
CA PHE A 275 -7.87 -3.99 0.94
C PHE A 275 -7.57 -2.89 -0.08
N PHE A 276 -8.40 -2.77 -1.10
CA PHE A 276 -8.23 -1.79 -2.17
C PHE A 276 -8.41 -0.34 -1.71
N VAL A 277 -9.05 -0.06 -0.56
CA VAL A 277 -9.15 1.33 -0.08
C VAL A 277 -7.86 1.83 0.55
N LYS A 278 -6.94 0.93 0.90
CA LYS A 278 -5.64 1.30 1.48
C LYS A 278 -4.66 1.69 0.39
N HIS A 279 -3.73 2.57 0.75
CA HIS A 279 -2.67 3.01 -0.17
C HIS A 279 -1.60 1.94 -0.47
N HIS A 280 -1.61 0.80 0.21
CA HIS A 280 -0.58 -0.23 0.09
C HIS A 280 -0.46 -0.78 -1.34
N CYS A 281 -1.57 -1.01 -2.05
CA CYS A 281 -1.55 -1.47 -3.43
C CYS A 281 -0.86 -0.47 -4.36
N GLU A 282 -1.15 0.82 -4.18
CA GLU A 282 -0.55 1.90 -4.96
C GLU A 282 0.96 2.02 -4.68
N ILE A 283 1.36 2.06 -3.41
CA ILE A 283 2.78 2.12 -3.02
C ILE A 283 3.54 0.93 -3.61
N SER A 284 2.99 -0.28 -3.48
CA SER A 284 3.65 -1.50 -3.95
C SER A 284 3.77 -1.52 -5.48
N ALA A 285 2.79 -1.00 -6.21
CA ALA A 285 2.87 -0.82 -7.66
C ALA A 285 4.01 0.13 -8.06
N ILE A 286 4.17 1.25 -7.34
CA ILE A 286 5.24 2.23 -7.60
C ILE A 286 6.60 1.63 -7.27
N ILE A 287 6.74 0.92 -6.15
CA ILE A 287 7.97 0.21 -5.78
C ILE A 287 8.38 -0.75 -6.91
N LEU A 288 7.44 -1.55 -7.42
CA LEU A 288 7.69 -2.48 -8.52
C LEU A 288 8.19 -1.71 -9.76
N PHE A 289 7.52 -0.61 -10.12
CA PHE A 289 7.92 0.22 -11.26
C PHE A 289 9.32 0.83 -11.10
N VAL A 290 9.59 1.47 -9.96
CA VAL A 290 10.92 2.04 -9.65
C VAL A 290 12.00 0.97 -9.74
N THR A 291 11.75 -0.22 -9.17
CA THR A 291 12.69 -1.34 -9.21
C THR A 291 13.00 -1.76 -10.65
N VAL A 292 11.96 -1.95 -11.48
CA VAL A 292 12.11 -2.34 -12.89
C VAL A 292 12.87 -1.28 -13.68
N VAL A 293 12.58 0.00 -13.45
CA VAL A 293 13.25 1.11 -14.13
C VAL A 293 14.72 1.21 -13.72
N VAL A 294 15.04 1.11 -12.43
CA VAL A 294 16.41 1.12 -11.90
C VAL A 294 17.24 -0.04 -12.46
N VAL A 295 16.65 -1.23 -12.58
CA VAL A 295 17.27 -2.37 -13.27
C VAL A 295 17.45 -2.08 -14.77
N GLY A 296 16.43 -1.52 -15.42
CA GLY A 296 16.45 -1.17 -16.85
C GLY A 296 17.61 -0.22 -17.20
N MET A 297 17.96 0.70 -16.31
CA MET A 297 19.13 1.59 -16.45
C MET A 297 20.45 0.82 -16.62
N THR A 298 20.59 -0.35 -16.00
CA THR A 298 21.79 -1.20 -16.15
C THR A 298 21.83 -1.89 -17.51
N ALA A 299 20.68 -2.34 -18.01
CA ALA A 299 20.58 -3.13 -19.24
C ALA A 299 20.62 -2.28 -20.53
N ALA A 300 20.14 -1.05 -20.47
CA ALA A 300 19.73 -0.31 -21.67
C ALA A 300 20.57 0.96 -21.92
N ARG A 301 21.83 0.80 -22.38
CA ARG A 301 22.77 1.93 -22.63
C ARG A 301 22.14 3.07 -23.46
N ARG A 302 21.44 2.71 -24.56
CA ARG A 302 20.75 3.64 -25.48
C ARG A 302 19.62 4.43 -24.82
N PHE A 303 18.97 3.85 -23.81
CA PHE A 303 17.78 4.40 -23.16
C PHE A 303 18.07 5.10 -21.83
N GLY A 304 19.36 5.28 -21.50
CA GLY A 304 19.81 5.74 -20.20
C GLY A 304 19.09 6.96 -19.64
N ASN A 305 18.90 8.02 -20.44
CA ASN A 305 18.25 9.24 -19.93
C ASN A 305 16.73 9.07 -19.81
N LEU A 306 16.10 8.22 -20.64
CA LEU A 306 14.67 7.93 -20.49
C LEU A 306 14.45 7.21 -19.15
N PHE A 307 15.21 6.14 -18.89
CA PHE A 307 15.10 5.42 -17.62
C PHE A 307 15.52 6.28 -16.42
N LEU A 308 16.48 7.21 -16.57
CA LEU A 308 16.79 8.19 -15.52
C LEU A 308 15.58 9.07 -15.20
N THR A 309 14.93 9.65 -16.20
CA THR A 309 13.72 10.48 -16.01
C THR A 309 12.61 9.68 -15.34
N LEU A 310 12.35 8.44 -15.80
CA LEU A 310 11.38 7.53 -15.17
C LEU A 310 11.74 7.27 -13.70
N ALA A 311 13.01 6.96 -13.41
CA ALA A 311 13.46 6.64 -12.06
C ALA A 311 13.33 7.85 -11.15
N CYS A 312 13.80 9.03 -11.58
CA CYS A 312 13.74 10.26 -10.80
C CYS A 312 12.31 10.67 -10.45
N LEU A 313 11.39 10.67 -11.43
CA LEU A 313 10.00 11.08 -11.20
C LEU A 313 9.28 10.09 -10.28
N SER A 314 9.41 8.79 -10.53
CA SER A 314 8.77 7.77 -9.69
C SER A 314 9.38 7.70 -8.30
N GLN A 315 10.70 7.90 -8.16
CA GLN A 315 11.38 7.97 -6.86
C GLN A 315 10.93 9.18 -6.03
N ALA A 316 10.88 10.37 -6.65
CA ALA A 316 10.40 11.58 -5.97
C ALA A 316 8.94 11.41 -5.52
N SER A 317 8.10 10.87 -6.40
CA SER A 317 6.71 10.58 -6.09
C SER A 317 6.54 9.53 -4.98
N LEU A 318 7.36 8.48 -4.98
CA LEU A 318 7.37 7.46 -3.92
C LEU A 318 7.82 8.05 -2.58
N MET A 319 8.85 8.91 -2.56
CA MET A 319 9.34 9.56 -1.34
C MET A 319 8.30 10.49 -0.71
N LEU A 320 7.57 11.25 -1.52
CA LEU A 320 6.48 12.09 -1.03
C LEU A 320 5.33 11.24 -0.47
N TYR A 321 5.09 10.07 -1.07
CA TYR A 321 4.02 9.19 -0.64
C TYR A 321 4.36 8.41 0.62
N SER A 322 5.48 7.70 0.62
CA SER A 322 6.01 6.96 1.76
C SER A 322 7.53 7.07 1.77
N LEU A 323 8.04 7.81 2.77
CA LEU A 323 9.47 7.98 2.99
C LEU A 323 10.18 6.65 3.22
N GLN A 324 9.52 5.73 3.94
CA GLN A 324 10.08 4.40 4.21
C GLN A 324 10.22 3.60 2.91
N ALA A 325 9.15 3.50 2.11
CA ALA A 325 9.17 2.82 0.82
C ALA A 325 10.22 3.41 -0.13
N GLY A 326 10.28 4.74 -0.21
CA GLY A 326 11.26 5.45 -1.01
C GLY A 326 12.69 5.17 -0.55
N ALA A 327 12.98 5.18 0.76
CA ALA A 327 14.31 4.89 1.29
C ALA A 327 14.80 3.49 0.88
N TYR A 328 13.91 2.48 0.88
CA TYR A 328 14.27 1.13 0.43
C TYR A 328 14.70 1.09 -1.04
N THR A 329 13.95 1.78 -1.90
CA THR A 329 14.30 1.86 -3.34
C THR A 329 15.61 2.63 -3.59
N LEU A 330 16.00 3.56 -2.70
CA LEU A 330 17.31 4.22 -2.77
C LEU A 330 18.47 3.30 -2.43
N ILE A 331 18.32 2.40 -1.44
CA ILE A 331 19.33 1.38 -1.14
C ILE A 331 19.56 0.53 -2.38
N PHE A 332 18.49 0.15 -3.08
CA PHE A 332 18.57 -0.60 -4.33
C PHE A 332 19.34 0.17 -5.42
N ALA A 333 19.01 1.44 -5.66
CA ALA A 333 19.76 2.29 -6.58
C ALA A 333 21.25 2.44 -6.18
N GLY A 334 21.52 2.55 -4.88
CA GLY A 334 22.88 2.62 -4.30
C GLY A 334 23.73 1.41 -4.62
N CYS A 335 23.19 0.20 -4.44
CA CYS A 335 23.90 -1.04 -4.77
C CYS A 335 24.24 -1.14 -6.26
N TYR A 336 23.33 -0.75 -7.16
CA TYR A 336 23.62 -0.70 -8.60
C TYR A 336 24.61 0.39 -8.97
N GLY A 337 24.56 1.53 -8.27
CA GLY A 337 25.57 2.60 -8.36
C GLY A 337 26.96 2.06 -8.01
N LEU A 338 27.12 1.45 -6.83
CA LEU A 338 28.39 0.88 -6.38
C LEU A 338 28.90 -0.21 -7.33
N ASN A 339 28.04 -1.13 -7.77
CA ASN A 339 28.43 -2.13 -8.77
C ASN A 339 28.90 -1.48 -10.09
N SER A 340 28.26 -0.39 -10.52
CA SER A 340 28.68 0.38 -11.70
C SER A 340 30.03 1.06 -11.48
N LEU A 341 30.28 1.59 -10.28
CA LEU A 341 31.57 2.16 -9.87
C LEU A 341 32.68 1.10 -9.90
N PHE A 342 32.45 -0.09 -9.32
CA PHE A 342 33.42 -1.20 -9.35
C PHE A 342 33.73 -1.67 -10.77
N ARG A 343 32.75 -1.60 -11.68
CA ARG A 343 32.92 -1.90 -13.11
C ARG A 343 33.51 -0.75 -13.91
N ARG A 344 33.81 0.39 -13.26
CA ARG A 344 34.31 1.62 -13.90
C ARG A 344 33.39 2.15 -15.00
N ASP A 345 32.08 1.92 -14.90
CA ASP A 345 31.06 2.50 -15.79
C ASP A 345 30.55 3.83 -15.18
N GLY A 346 31.37 4.88 -15.30
CA GLY A 346 31.10 6.18 -14.70
C GLY A 346 29.78 6.82 -15.15
N GLY A 347 29.34 6.54 -16.38
CA GLY A 347 28.06 7.03 -16.89
C GLY A 347 26.85 6.39 -16.18
N LYS A 348 26.90 5.08 -15.89
CA LYS A 348 25.86 4.42 -15.08
C LYS A 348 25.92 4.87 -13.63
N PHE A 349 27.11 4.94 -13.04
CA PHE A 349 27.30 5.42 -11.68
C PHE A 349 26.65 6.81 -11.49
N LEU A 350 26.97 7.77 -12.36
CA LEU A 350 26.40 9.12 -12.29
C LEU A 350 24.87 9.11 -12.33
N ARG A 351 24.26 8.31 -13.20
CA ARG A 351 22.79 8.22 -13.27
C ARG A 351 22.18 7.67 -11.99
N TYR A 352 22.77 6.63 -11.39
CA TYR A 352 22.30 6.12 -10.09
C TYR A 352 22.49 7.15 -8.98
N SER A 353 23.62 7.86 -8.96
CA SER A 353 23.88 8.95 -8.02
C SER A 353 22.85 10.08 -8.16
N LEU A 354 22.38 10.39 -9.38
CA LEU A 354 21.33 11.40 -9.58
C LEU A 354 19.97 10.96 -9.03
N VAL A 355 19.58 9.69 -9.21
CA VAL A 355 18.35 9.14 -8.60
C VAL A 355 18.43 9.21 -7.08
N ILE A 356 19.57 8.82 -6.50
CA ILE A 356 19.81 8.86 -5.06
C ILE A 356 19.80 10.30 -4.54
N GLY A 357 20.54 11.20 -5.18
CA GLY A 357 20.61 12.60 -4.80
C GLY A 357 19.23 13.26 -4.80
N LEU A 358 18.43 13.06 -5.86
CA LEU A 358 17.05 13.56 -5.90
C LEU A 358 16.20 12.96 -4.78
N GLY A 359 16.26 11.64 -4.58
CA GLY A 359 15.49 10.97 -3.53
C GLY A 359 15.84 11.49 -2.14
N VAL A 360 17.12 11.74 -1.85
CA VAL A 360 17.57 12.34 -0.58
C VAL A 360 17.05 13.76 -0.42
N VAL A 361 17.13 14.59 -1.46
CA VAL A 361 16.60 15.97 -1.41
C VAL A 361 15.10 15.98 -1.11
N VAL A 362 14.32 15.14 -1.80
CA VAL A 362 12.87 15.02 -1.57
C VAL A 362 12.60 14.49 -0.15
N ALA A 363 13.34 13.49 0.31
CA ALA A 363 13.19 12.95 1.65
C ALA A 363 13.48 13.99 2.74
N CYS A 364 14.59 14.72 2.64
CA CYS A 364 14.92 15.81 3.55
C CYS A 364 13.86 16.90 3.55
N SER A 365 13.33 17.25 2.36
CA SER A 365 12.26 18.26 2.23
C SER A 365 10.97 17.81 2.92
N ALA A 366 10.57 16.54 2.72
CA ALA A 366 9.39 15.98 3.37
C ALA A 366 9.55 15.85 4.90
N LEU A 367 10.74 15.45 5.38
CA LEU A 367 11.06 15.41 6.80
C LEU A 367 11.02 16.81 7.43
N LEU A 368 11.59 17.82 6.76
CA LEU A 368 11.56 19.20 7.23
C LEU A 368 10.13 19.74 7.28
N LEU A 369 9.33 19.48 6.25
CA LEU A 369 7.93 19.86 6.20
C LEU A 369 7.13 19.19 7.32
N ASN A 370 7.34 17.88 7.55
CA ASN A 370 6.73 17.17 8.66
C ASN A 370 7.07 17.86 9.99
N TYR A 371 8.35 18.17 10.20
CA TYR A 371 8.81 18.82 11.43
C TYR A 371 8.19 20.21 11.62
N GLN A 372 8.07 21.00 10.56
CA GLN A 372 7.46 22.34 10.62
C GLN A 372 5.98 22.28 10.97
N LEU A 373 5.24 21.32 10.41
CA LEU A 373 3.78 21.23 10.60
C LEU A 373 3.39 20.49 11.87
N THR A 374 4.13 19.46 12.26
CA THR A 374 3.78 18.58 13.37
C THR A 374 4.72 18.67 14.55
N GLY A 375 5.90 19.27 14.41
CA GLY A 375 6.96 19.20 15.42
C GLY A 375 7.71 17.86 15.42
N LEU A 376 7.42 16.93 14.51
CA LEU A 376 8.09 15.63 14.42
C LEU A 376 8.54 15.36 12.98
N TYR A 377 9.77 14.86 12.80
CA TYR A 377 10.30 14.55 11.47
C TYR A 377 9.56 13.38 10.81
N GLU A 378 9.28 12.31 11.56
CA GLU A 378 8.57 11.13 11.08
C GLU A 378 8.06 10.31 12.28
N ILE A 379 6.95 9.59 12.11
CA ILE A 379 6.35 8.78 13.19
C ILE A 379 6.90 7.36 13.23
N THR A 380 7.56 6.89 12.16
CA THR A 380 8.15 5.54 12.11
C THR A 380 9.61 5.60 11.64
N PRO A 381 10.60 5.25 12.50
CA PRO A 381 10.45 4.81 13.90
C PRO A 381 10.31 5.97 14.90
N PHE A 382 9.21 6.01 15.67
CA PHE A 382 8.86 7.09 16.59
C PHE A 382 9.98 7.44 17.58
N ARG A 383 10.54 6.43 18.27
CA ARG A 383 11.59 6.61 19.30
C ARG A 383 12.87 7.28 18.78
N LEU A 384 13.19 7.13 17.49
CA LEU A 384 14.35 7.79 16.88
C LEU A 384 14.12 9.29 16.78
N PHE A 385 12.94 9.70 16.29
CA PHE A 385 12.62 11.10 16.03
C PHE A 385 12.11 11.84 17.25
N LEU A 386 11.61 11.13 18.26
CA LEU A 386 11.19 11.68 19.55
C LEU A 386 12.29 12.53 20.22
N ARG A 387 13.55 12.15 20.05
CA ARG A 387 14.71 12.90 20.58
C ARG A 387 14.87 14.30 19.99
N PHE A 388 14.28 14.53 18.83
CA PHE A 388 14.41 15.76 18.06
C PHE A 388 13.08 16.51 17.93
N TRP A 389 12.01 16.05 18.57
CA TRP A 389 10.70 16.66 18.41
C TRP A 389 10.65 18.10 18.96
N ASN A 390 9.78 18.91 18.39
CA ASN A 390 9.33 20.16 18.98
C ASN A 390 8.01 19.88 19.68
N GLN A 391 8.06 19.72 21.01
CA GLN A 391 6.88 19.39 21.80
C GLN A 391 5.84 20.52 21.77
N GLU A 392 6.24 21.78 21.66
CA GLU A 392 5.30 22.90 21.61
C GLU A 392 4.41 22.83 20.36
N ILE A 393 4.98 22.45 19.21
CA ILE A 393 4.22 22.26 17.98
C ILE A 393 3.43 20.93 18.04
N PHE A 394 4.08 19.85 18.49
CA PHE A 394 3.48 18.52 18.53
C PHE A 394 2.26 18.43 19.46
N SER A 395 2.34 19.07 20.63
CA SER A 395 1.24 19.16 21.60
C SER A 395 0.04 19.97 21.14
N ARG A 396 0.09 20.63 19.97
CA ARG A 396 -1.10 21.26 19.37
C ARG A 396 -2.03 20.23 18.74
N TRP A 397 -1.48 19.08 18.35
CA TRP A 397 -2.19 18.04 17.60
C TRP A 397 -2.58 16.86 18.47
N VAL A 398 -1.66 16.42 19.34
CA VAL A 398 -1.86 15.21 20.14
C VAL A 398 -1.22 15.34 21.50
N SER A 399 -1.84 14.73 22.51
CA SER A 399 -1.23 14.60 23.83
C SER A 399 0.11 13.84 23.71
N PRO A 400 1.23 14.43 24.16
CA PRO A 400 2.51 13.73 24.21
C PRO A 400 2.45 12.43 25.03
N TYR A 401 1.62 12.38 26.07
CA TYR A 401 1.40 11.19 26.91
C TYR A 401 0.73 10.04 26.17
N LEU A 402 -0.19 10.35 25.25
CA LEU A 402 -0.81 9.34 24.39
C LEU A 402 0.26 8.67 23.53
N MET A 403 1.23 9.43 23.03
CA MET A 403 2.32 8.83 22.26
C MET A 403 3.23 7.91 23.07
N PHE A 404 3.49 8.24 24.33
CA PHE A 404 4.19 7.33 25.24
C PHE A 404 3.36 6.07 25.48
N TYR A 405 2.06 6.22 25.75
CA TYR A 405 1.15 5.10 25.93
C TYR A 405 1.16 4.16 24.71
N LEU A 406 1.10 4.69 23.49
CA LEU A 406 1.13 3.89 22.27
C LEU A 406 2.50 3.28 22.00
N SER A 407 3.58 4.04 22.21
CA SER A 407 4.96 3.59 22.00
C SER A 407 5.26 2.38 22.89
N GLU A 408 4.93 2.47 24.17
CA GLU A 408 5.16 1.39 25.11
C GLU A 408 4.17 0.26 24.91
N GLY A 409 2.87 0.56 24.74
CA GLY A 409 1.80 -0.44 24.64
C GLY A 409 1.73 -1.23 23.33
N SER A 410 2.32 -0.72 22.24
CA SER A 410 2.29 -1.42 20.94
C SER A 410 3.41 -2.45 20.77
N SER A 411 4.56 -2.27 21.44
CA SER A 411 5.57 -3.31 21.71
C SER A 411 6.81 -2.68 22.37
N PRO A 412 7.06 -2.87 23.68
CA PRO A 412 8.12 -2.17 24.41
C PRO A 412 9.54 -2.46 23.89
N ASP A 413 9.76 -3.61 23.23
CA ASP A 413 11.05 -3.96 22.59
C ASP A 413 11.27 -3.27 21.23
N LEU A 414 10.29 -2.50 20.74
CA LEU A 414 10.31 -1.82 19.45
C LEU A 414 11.48 -0.84 19.33
N GLY A 415 12.37 -1.07 18.35
CA GLY A 415 13.51 -0.19 18.09
C GLY A 415 14.74 -0.49 18.93
N THR A 416 14.72 -1.55 19.75
CA THR A 416 15.97 -2.13 20.28
C THR A 416 16.66 -2.91 19.15
N LEU A 417 17.76 -2.37 18.64
CA LEU A 417 18.59 -3.06 17.64
C LEU A 417 19.38 -4.17 18.36
N GLY A 418 18.75 -5.31 18.60
CA GLY A 418 19.33 -6.47 19.29
C GLY A 418 19.14 -7.77 18.52
N PHE A 419 20.14 -8.65 18.56
CA PHE A 419 20.12 -9.96 17.88
C PHE A 419 18.96 -10.86 18.35
N SER A 420 18.55 -10.74 19.62
CA SER A 420 17.40 -11.43 20.21
C SER A 420 16.07 -11.01 19.58
N GLY A 421 15.82 -9.69 19.47
CA GLY A 421 14.63 -9.15 18.81
C GLY A 421 14.55 -9.54 17.33
N MET A 422 15.70 -9.59 16.64
CA MET A 422 15.79 -10.09 15.27
C MET A 422 15.39 -11.57 15.16
N LEU A 423 15.92 -12.45 16.02
CA LEU A 423 15.56 -13.87 16.01
C LEU A 423 14.08 -14.07 16.32
N GLN A 424 13.54 -13.33 17.30
CA GLN A 424 12.13 -13.39 17.66
C GLN A 424 11.24 -12.92 16.51
N ASN A 425 11.61 -11.86 15.80
CA ASN A 425 10.95 -11.43 14.57
C ASN A 425 10.98 -12.53 13.50
N ILE A 426 12.13 -13.16 13.23
CA ILE A 426 12.26 -14.25 12.25
C ILE A 426 11.35 -15.44 12.62
N PHE A 427 11.33 -15.88 13.88
CA PHE A 427 10.47 -16.98 14.34
C PHE A 427 8.99 -16.60 14.33
N MET A 428 8.66 -15.37 14.70
CA MET A 428 7.31 -14.82 14.63
C MET A 428 6.82 -14.82 13.18
N TYR A 429 7.59 -14.25 12.24
CA TYR A 429 7.28 -14.29 10.80
C TYR A 429 7.16 -15.73 10.30
N GLY A 430 8.04 -16.64 10.75
CA GLY A 430 7.97 -18.06 10.42
C GLY A 430 6.64 -18.71 10.82
N ARG A 431 6.19 -18.49 12.06
CA ARG A 431 4.87 -18.96 12.54
C ARG A 431 3.70 -18.28 11.83
N LEU A 432 3.86 -17.00 11.48
CA LEU A 432 2.77 -16.17 10.96
C LEU A 432 2.47 -16.34 9.48
N PHE A 433 3.50 -16.51 8.65
CA PHE A 433 3.30 -17.02 7.31
C PHE A 433 2.89 -18.49 7.30
N ARG A 434 2.69 -19.09 8.50
CA ARG A 434 2.47 -20.51 8.69
C ARG A 434 3.47 -21.30 7.86
N LEU A 435 4.75 -20.89 7.90
CA LEU A 435 5.82 -21.66 7.26
C LEU A 435 5.85 -23.07 7.85
N GLU A 436 5.31 -23.29 9.05
CA GLU A 436 5.03 -24.62 9.58
C GLU A 436 4.02 -25.44 8.76
N LYS A 437 3.02 -24.79 8.15
CA LYS A 437 2.09 -25.45 7.22
C LYS A 437 2.70 -25.66 5.85
N PHE A 438 3.67 -24.83 5.45
CA PHE A 438 4.54 -25.10 4.30
C PHE A 438 5.59 -26.21 4.57
N PHE A 439 5.47 -27.00 5.66
CA PHE A 439 6.34 -28.16 5.91
C PHE A 439 6.28 -29.23 4.79
N PHE A 440 5.26 -29.27 3.94
CA PHE A 440 5.30 -30.12 2.73
C PHE A 440 6.23 -29.55 1.64
N VAL A 441 6.57 -28.27 1.72
CA VAL A 441 7.59 -27.57 0.89
C VAL A 441 8.95 -27.57 1.59
N LYS A 442 9.08 -28.00 2.86
CA LYS A 442 10.40 -28.16 3.51
C LYS A 442 11.38 -28.98 2.68
N PRO A 443 10.98 -30.11 2.05
CA PRO A 443 11.86 -30.82 1.12
C PRO A 443 12.25 -29.91 -0.03
N PHE A 444 11.33 -29.14 -0.63
CA PHE A 444 11.66 -28.20 -1.71
C PHE A 444 12.56 -27.06 -1.28
N TRP A 445 12.43 -26.49 -0.08
CA TRP A 445 13.35 -25.46 0.44
C TRP A 445 14.72 -26.04 0.78
N LEU A 446 14.75 -27.16 1.52
CA LEU A 446 15.96 -27.91 1.85
C LEU A 446 16.62 -28.55 0.63
N LEU A 447 15.89 -28.79 -0.47
CA LEU A 447 16.42 -29.24 -1.76
C LEU A 447 16.77 -28.06 -2.65
N SER A 448 16.08 -26.92 -2.56
CA SER A 448 16.37 -25.73 -3.39
C SER A 448 17.73 -25.12 -3.05
N LEU A 449 18.15 -25.12 -1.78
CA LEU A 449 19.47 -24.63 -1.39
C LEU A 449 20.60 -25.53 -1.95
N PRO A 450 20.58 -26.86 -1.79
CA PRO A 450 21.48 -27.79 -2.47
C PRO A 450 21.34 -27.78 -3.99
N MET A 451 20.14 -27.65 -4.57
CA MET A 451 19.95 -27.59 -6.03
C MET A 451 20.45 -26.27 -6.61
N LEU A 452 20.32 -25.15 -5.88
CA LEU A 452 20.95 -23.88 -6.23
C LEU A 452 22.47 -24.01 -6.10
N ALA A 453 22.99 -24.61 -5.02
CA ALA A 453 24.42 -24.85 -4.85
C ALA A 453 24.99 -25.78 -5.93
N LEU A 454 24.33 -26.91 -6.21
CA LEU A 454 24.69 -27.90 -7.24
C LEU A 454 24.51 -27.34 -8.64
N GLY A 455 23.47 -26.54 -8.87
CA GLY A 455 23.25 -25.86 -10.12
C GLY A 455 24.31 -24.78 -10.36
N PHE A 456 24.66 -24.00 -9.34
CA PHE A 456 25.72 -23.01 -9.39
C PHE A 456 27.08 -23.68 -9.58
N TRP A 457 27.32 -24.82 -8.94
CA TRP A 457 28.50 -25.66 -9.09
C TRP A 457 28.62 -26.27 -10.49
N GLY A 458 27.55 -26.89 -11.00
CA GLY A 458 27.50 -27.47 -12.34
C GLY A 458 27.67 -26.40 -13.43
N TRP A 459 27.08 -25.22 -13.21
CA TRP A 459 27.30 -24.07 -14.05
C TRP A 459 28.74 -23.54 -13.99
N TYR A 460 29.35 -23.44 -12.81
CA TYR A 460 30.74 -23.05 -12.61
C TYR A 460 31.70 -23.99 -13.35
N ARG A 461 31.48 -25.31 -13.21
CA ARG A 461 32.21 -26.34 -13.95
C ARG A 461 32.11 -26.18 -15.47
N LYS A 462 30.91 -25.88 -15.96
CA LYS A 462 30.67 -25.71 -17.40
C LYS A 462 31.24 -24.40 -17.95
N ALA A 463 31.27 -23.35 -17.13
CA ALA A 463 31.86 -22.06 -17.50
C ALA A 463 33.39 -22.09 -17.48
N ASN A 464 34.00 -22.92 -16.62
CA ASN A 464 35.44 -23.01 -16.43
C ASN A 464 35.92 -24.47 -16.45
N PRO A 465 35.79 -25.19 -17.58
CA PRO A 465 36.09 -26.63 -17.66
C PRO A 465 37.55 -26.96 -17.33
N THR A 466 38.47 -26.01 -17.51
CA THR A 466 39.91 -26.18 -17.26
C THR A 466 40.35 -25.82 -15.83
N GLN A 467 39.52 -25.14 -15.03
CA GLN A 467 39.84 -24.71 -13.66
C GLN A 467 39.03 -25.45 -12.58
N ALA A 468 38.19 -26.41 -12.98
CA ALA A 468 37.29 -27.13 -12.09
C ALA A 468 37.97 -28.00 -11.01
N GLY A 469 39.30 -28.10 -11.00
CA GLY A 469 40.07 -28.95 -10.09
C GLY A 469 40.55 -28.28 -8.79
N ALA A 470 40.61 -26.95 -8.71
CA ALA A 470 41.15 -26.31 -7.50
C ALA A 470 40.51 -24.93 -7.28
N ASP A 471 39.84 -24.79 -6.13
CA ASP A 471 39.58 -23.53 -5.45
C ASP A 471 38.39 -22.66 -5.90
N PHE A 472 37.18 -23.17 -5.66
CA PHE A 472 35.91 -22.42 -5.78
C PHE A 472 35.84 -21.19 -4.84
N PHE A 473 36.51 -21.24 -3.68
CA PHE A 473 36.53 -20.14 -2.72
C PHE A 473 37.49 -19.02 -3.12
N GLY A 474 38.61 -19.34 -3.78
CA GLY A 474 39.54 -18.34 -4.34
C GLY A 474 38.92 -17.41 -5.40
N PHE A 475 37.88 -17.85 -6.13
CA PHE A 475 37.18 -17.03 -7.13
C PHE A 475 36.28 -15.95 -6.51
N LEU A 476 35.64 -16.22 -5.37
CA LEU A 476 34.80 -15.23 -4.68
C LEU A 476 35.61 -14.06 -4.09
N LEU A 477 36.92 -14.27 -3.90
CA LEU A 477 37.80 -13.32 -3.21
C LEU A 477 38.85 -12.65 -4.12
N ARG A 478 39.02 -13.09 -5.38
CA ARG A 478 39.97 -12.44 -6.32
C ARG A 478 39.30 -11.32 -7.12
N PRO A 479 39.82 -10.08 -7.06
CA PRO A 479 39.40 -9.02 -7.96
C PRO A 479 39.69 -9.43 -9.41
N ALA A 480 38.69 -9.36 -10.28
CA ALA A 480 38.87 -9.63 -11.71
C ALA A 480 39.71 -8.51 -12.35
N VAL A 481 41.03 -8.65 -12.33
CA VAL A 481 41.94 -7.84 -13.12
C VAL A 481 41.94 -8.42 -14.54
N HIS A 482 41.07 -7.89 -15.40
CA HIS A 482 41.18 -8.12 -16.84
C HIS A 482 42.37 -7.31 -17.36
N ASN A 483 43.50 -7.98 -17.60
CA ASN A 483 44.57 -7.43 -18.41
C ASN A 483 44.02 -7.18 -19.82
N GLY A 484 44.01 -5.91 -20.22
CA GLY A 484 43.38 -5.45 -21.44
C GLY A 484 44.19 -5.79 -22.68
N GLU A 485 43.71 -6.72 -23.49
CA GLU A 485 43.93 -6.68 -24.93
C GLU A 485 42.74 -5.98 -25.59
N ARG A 486 42.91 -4.69 -25.91
CA ARG A 486 42.00 -3.95 -26.80
C ARG A 486 42.20 -4.45 -28.22
N ARG A 487 41.36 -5.37 -28.70
CA ARG A 487 41.23 -5.59 -30.15
C ARG A 487 40.56 -4.37 -30.79
N ARG A 488 41.34 -3.59 -31.56
CA ARG A 488 40.83 -2.64 -32.54
C ARG A 488 40.17 -3.43 -33.68
N LEU A 489 38.88 -3.23 -33.86
CA LEU A 489 38.16 -3.59 -35.08
C LEU A 489 37.93 -2.28 -35.83
N ASP A 490 38.86 -1.94 -36.72
CA ASP A 490 38.67 -0.94 -37.76
C ASP A 490 38.52 -1.65 -39.12
N GLN A 491 37.74 -1.01 -40.00
CA GLN A 491 37.49 -1.30 -41.42
C GLN A 491 36.44 -2.40 -41.70
N GLY A 492 35.39 -2.21 -42.48
CA GLY A 492 34.91 -1.08 -43.27
C GLY A 492 33.70 -1.60 -44.07
N LEU A 493 32.53 -0.96 -43.95
CA LEU A 493 31.38 -1.20 -44.84
C LEU A 493 30.35 -0.08 -44.64
N SER A 494 30.52 1.00 -45.39
CA SER A 494 29.49 2.02 -45.62
C SER A 494 28.63 1.59 -46.82
N LEU A 495 27.44 1.05 -46.54
CA LEU A 495 26.37 0.96 -47.53
C LEU A 495 25.21 1.88 -47.10
N PRO A 496 24.76 2.82 -47.93
CA PRO A 496 23.55 3.57 -47.67
C PRO A 496 22.35 2.76 -48.16
N LEU A 497 21.46 2.36 -47.26
CA LEU A 497 20.14 1.83 -47.63
C LEU A 497 19.03 2.51 -46.82
N PRO A 498 17.96 2.98 -47.48
CA PRO A 498 16.85 3.66 -46.83
C PRO A 498 15.81 2.63 -46.32
N PHE A 499 15.32 2.86 -45.10
CA PHE A 499 14.10 2.30 -44.47
C PHE A 499 13.87 0.76 -44.47
N ALA A 500 14.04 0.15 -43.28
CA ALA A 500 13.13 -0.87 -42.73
C ALA A 500 13.36 -1.04 -41.21
N GLY A 501 12.47 -0.44 -40.41
CA GLY A 501 12.49 -0.53 -38.95
C GLY A 501 11.88 -1.85 -38.46
N ALA A 502 12.73 -2.85 -38.20
CA ALA A 502 12.49 -3.98 -37.29
C ALA A 502 13.77 -4.83 -37.15
N GLU A 503 14.56 -4.97 -38.22
CA GLU A 503 15.77 -5.81 -38.21
C GLU A 503 16.94 -5.22 -37.43
N VAL A 504 17.04 -3.90 -37.30
CA VAL A 504 18.20 -3.26 -36.62
C VAL A 504 18.18 -3.48 -35.10
N LEU A 505 17.00 -3.61 -34.48
CA LEU A 505 16.90 -3.94 -33.05
C LEU A 505 17.19 -5.42 -32.81
N VAL A 506 16.81 -6.30 -33.75
CA VAL A 506 17.15 -7.73 -33.69
C VAL A 506 18.63 -7.94 -33.93
N ARG A 507 19.28 -7.25 -34.88
CA ARG A 507 20.71 -7.42 -35.15
C ARG A 507 21.64 -6.82 -34.08
N GLY A 508 21.24 -5.71 -33.43
CA GLY A 508 21.97 -5.15 -32.29
C GLY A 508 21.86 -5.98 -31.00
N ILE A 509 20.84 -6.85 -30.90
CA ILE A 509 20.66 -7.82 -29.81
C ILE A 509 21.16 -9.22 -30.23
N ALA A 510 21.29 -9.50 -31.53
CA ALA A 510 21.73 -10.80 -32.06
C ALA A 510 23.25 -10.90 -32.27
N SER A 511 24.02 -9.82 -32.12
CA SER A 511 25.49 -9.93 -32.13
C SER A 511 26.05 -10.50 -30.83
N ASP A 512 25.32 -10.36 -29.71
CA ASP A 512 25.52 -11.17 -28.51
C ASP A 512 24.48 -12.29 -28.58
N SER A 513 24.87 -13.55 -28.40
CA SER A 513 23.90 -14.64 -28.55
C SER A 513 22.70 -14.39 -27.61
N LEU A 514 21.48 -14.67 -28.07
CA LEU A 514 20.27 -14.57 -27.24
C LEU A 514 20.46 -15.33 -25.91
N ALA A 515 21.32 -16.35 -25.92
CA ALA A 515 21.82 -17.07 -24.75
C ALA A 515 22.69 -16.20 -23.83
N ASP A 516 23.64 -15.40 -24.33
CA ASP A 516 24.43 -14.45 -23.55
C ASP A 516 23.58 -13.32 -22.97
N THR A 517 22.63 -12.78 -23.73
CA THR A 517 21.68 -11.79 -23.19
C THR A 517 20.86 -12.39 -22.05
N ARG A 518 20.35 -13.63 -22.21
CA ARG A 518 19.60 -14.34 -21.17
C ARG A 518 20.47 -14.66 -19.95
N LYS A 519 21.72 -15.07 -20.17
CA LYS A 519 22.73 -15.37 -19.13
C LYS A 519 23.13 -14.11 -18.37
N ASN A 520 23.26 -12.98 -19.07
CA ASN A 520 23.52 -11.67 -18.49
C ASN A 520 22.31 -11.14 -17.72
N LEU A 521 21.08 -11.34 -18.20
CA LEU A 521 19.87 -10.98 -17.47
C LEU A 521 19.72 -11.80 -16.18
N LEU A 522 19.98 -13.11 -16.25
CA LEU A 522 20.00 -13.97 -15.06
C LEU A 522 21.07 -13.53 -14.04
N ARG A 523 22.29 -13.25 -14.51
CA ARG A 523 23.43 -12.83 -13.67
C ARG A 523 23.28 -11.42 -13.09
N TYR A 524 22.73 -10.46 -13.83
CA TYR A 524 22.76 -9.03 -13.46
C TYR A 524 21.43 -8.50 -12.96
N VAL A 525 20.34 -9.21 -13.19
CA VAL A 525 19.00 -8.80 -12.75
C VAL A 525 18.49 -9.74 -11.68
N LEU A 526 18.38 -11.03 -11.98
CA LEU A 526 17.71 -11.99 -11.10
C LEU A 526 18.48 -12.31 -9.83
N VAL A 527 19.78 -12.59 -9.93
CA VAL A 527 20.61 -12.93 -8.74
C VAL A 527 20.78 -11.73 -7.80
N PRO A 528 21.09 -10.51 -8.29
CA PRO A 528 21.10 -9.32 -7.43
C PRO A 528 19.71 -8.98 -6.90
N ALA A 529 18.65 -9.05 -7.72
CA ALA A 529 17.28 -8.84 -7.23
C ALA A 529 16.90 -9.84 -6.14
N PHE A 530 17.28 -11.11 -6.28
CA PHE A 530 17.09 -12.15 -5.25
C PHE A 530 17.88 -11.85 -3.97
N GLY A 531 19.19 -11.60 -4.10
CA GLY A 531 20.04 -11.27 -2.95
C GLY A 531 19.60 -9.99 -2.25
N MET A 532 19.03 -9.04 -3.00
CA MET A 532 18.50 -7.78 -2.49
C MET A 532 17.10 -7.91 -1.91
N CYS A 533 16.19 -8.70 -2.48
CA CYS A 533 14.91 -9.03 -1.84
C CYS A 533 15.16 -9.73 -0.50
N LEU A 534 16.16 -10.62 -0.45
CA LEU A 534 16.61 -11.25 0.78
C LEU A 534 17.25 -10.24 1.73
N LEU A 535 18.12 -9.35 1.25
CA LEU A 535 18.73 -8.30 2.07
C LEU A 535 17.69 -7.32 2.62
N VAL A 536 16.73 -6.90 1.80
CA VAL A 536 15.61 -6.03 2.21
C VAL A 536 14.77 -6.77 3.23
N PHE A 537 14.44 -8.04 3.03
CA PHE A 537 13.75 -8.86 4.02
C PHE A 537 14.56 -8.98 5.32
N LEU A 538 15.87 -9.16 5.24
CA LEU A 538 16.76 -9.23 6.41
C LEU A 538 16.86 -7.88 7.12
N VAL A 539 17.01 -6.76 6.39
CA VAL A 539 16.97 -5.40 6.93
C VAL A 539 15.61 -5.12 7.55
N PHE A 540 14.53 -5.63 6.95
CA PHE A 540 13.18 -5.52 7.49
C PHE A 540 13.07 -6.30 8.81
N ALA A 541 13.61 -7.52 8.86
CA ALA A 541 13.69 -8.31 10.08
C ALA A 541 14.61 -7.66 11.15
N LEU A 542 15.63 -6.91 10.74
CA LEU A 542 16.64 -6.26 11.57
C LEU A 542 16.20 -4.91 12.15
N VAL A 543 15.50 -4.09 11.35
CA VAL A 543 15.25 -2.67 11.63
C VAL A 543 13.77 -2.40 11.92
N SER A 544 12.88 -3.25 11.42
CA SER A 544 11.45 -2.96 11.51
C SER A 544 10.88 -3.35 12.85
N GLN A 545 9.95 -2.52 13.26
CA GLN A 545 8.91 -2.84 14.22
C GLN A 545 8.27 -4.22 13.89
N PRO A 546 7.66 -4.97 14.83
CA PRO A 546 6.51 -5.82 14.52
C PRO A 546 5.46 -4.97 13.78
N ILE A 547 5.70 -4.79 12.49
CA ILE A 547 4.73 -4.27 11.55
C ILE A 547 3.59 -5.28 11.63
N SER A 548 2.37 -4.79 11.88
CA SER A 548 1.16 -5.60 11.78
C SER A 548 1.32 -6.56 10.60
N ILE A 549 1.18 -7.85 10.87
CA ILE A 549 1.37 -8.94 9.92
C ILE A 549 0.67 -8.67 8.59
N PHE A 550 -0.47 -8.00 8.65
CA PHE A 550 -1.22 -7.53 7.49
C PHE A 550 -0.42 -6.53 6.65
N ARG A 551 0.19 -5.51 7.26
CA ARG A 551 1.04 -4.54 6.55
C ARG A 551 2.29 -5.19 5.97
N ALA A 552 2.92 -6.12 6.69
CA ALA A 552 4.08 -6.84 6.17
C ALA A 552 3.69 -7.73 4.99
N SER A 553 2.62 -8.52 5.09
CA SER A 553 2.17 -9.40 3.99
C SER A 553 1.75 -8.63 2.74
N GLU A 554 1.20 -7.42 2.88
CA GLU A 554 0.86 -6.53 1.77
C GLU A 554 2.10 -6.14 0.95
N PHE A 555 3.16 -5.62 1.59
CA PHE A 555 4.41 -5.28 0.89
C PHE A 555 5.18 -6.52 0.44
N VAL A 556 5.19 -7.56 1.28
CA VAL A 556 5.91 -8.81 1.04
C VAL A 556 5.29 -9.59 -0.12
N SER A 557 3.99 -9.46 -0.40
CA SER A 557 3.34 -10.18 -1.51
C SER A 557 4.03 -9.93 -2.85
N ILE A 558 4.32 -8.67 -3.20
CA ILE A 558 5.02 -8.34 -4.46
C ILE A 558 6.44 -8.88 -4.45
N TYR A 559 7.17 -8.72 -3.35
CA TYR A 559 8.53 -9.23 -3.23
C TYR A 559 8.59 -10.76 -3.24
N VAL A 560 7.60 -11.44 -2.66
CA VAL A 560 7.44 -12.89 -2.66
C VAL A 560 7.07 -13.38 -4.04
N THR A 561 6.17 -12.71 -4.77
CA THR A 561 5.88 -13.03 -6.16
C THR A 561 7.15 -12.87 -7.00
N LEU A 562 7.85 -11.74 -6.90
CA LEU A 562 9.11 -11.53 -7.60
C LEU A 562 10.14 -12.61 -7.20
N PHE A 563 10.26 -12.93 -5.92
CA PHE A 563 11.19 -13.93 -5.40
C PHE A 563 10.88 -15.34 -5.94
N ILE A 564 9.63 -15.80 -5.81
CA ILE A 564 9.18 -17.12 -6.26
C ILE A 564 9.42 -17.26 -7.76
N PHE A 565 8.98 -16.28 -8.55
CA PHE A 565 9.16 -16.35 -10.00
C PHE A 565 10.63 -16.18 -10.40
N SER A 566 11.41 -15.42 -9.64
CA SER A 566 12.86 -15.31 -9.87
C SER A 566 13.55 -16.66 -9.68
N VAL A 567 13.26 -17.35 -8.58
CA VAL A 567 13.79 -18.69 -8.29
C VAL A 567 13.33 -19.68 -9.37
N LEU A 568 12.05 -19.71 -9.70
CA LEU A 568 11.50 -20.63 -10.71
C LEU A 568 12.09 -20.40 -12.10
N ILE A 569 12.33 -19.14 -12.50
CA ILE A 569 12.98 -18.81 -13.78
C ILE A 569 14.46 -19.20 -13.75
N ILE A 570 15.16 -18.96 -12.64
CA ILE A 570 16.54 -19.42 -12.46
C ILE A 570 16.59 -20.95 -12.63
N CYS A 571 15.77 -21.69 -11.88
CA CYS A 571 15.68 -23.15 -11.97
C CYS A 571 15.36 -23.63 -13.40
N HIS A 572 14.38 -23.00 -14.07
CA HIS A 572 14.01 -23.34 -15.45
C HIS A 572 15.14 -23.04 -16.45
N SER A 573 15.86 -21.93 -16.26
CA SER A 573 16.99 -21.57 -17.14
C SER A 573 18.18 -22.52 -17.01
N MET A 574 18.35 -23.12 -15.83
CA MET A 574 19.40 -24.09 -15.54
C MET A 574 19.07 -25.50 -16.06
N SER A 575 17.79 -25.82 -16.27
CA SER A 575 17.33 -27.17 -16.62
C SER A 575 17.30 -27.46 -18.14
N SER A 576 18.08 -26.74 -18.96
CA SER A 576 17.89 -26.67 -20.42
C SER A 576 18.04 -27.98 -21.19
N SER A 577 18.49 -29.08 -20.58
CA SER A 577 18.82 -30.35 -21.26
C SER A 577 17.80 -31.49 -21.12
N LEU A 578 16.74 -31.37 -20.31
CA LEU A 578 15.77 -32.47 -20.11
C LEU A 578 14.33 -31.97 -20.26
N LEU A 579 13.62 -32.51 -21.26
CA LEU A 579 12.24 -32.18 -21.63
C LEU A 579 11.27 -32.23 -20.42
N GLY A 580 11.49 -33.18 -19.51
CA GLY A 580 10.71 -33.31 -18.27
C GLY A 580 10.79 -32.10 -17.33
N TYR A 581 11.92 -31.38 -17.31
CA TYR A 581 12.08 -30.19 -16.46
C TYR A 581 11.40 -28.94 -17.04
N ARG A 582 11.15 -28.90 -18.36
CA ARG A 582 10.34 -27.82 -18.96
C ARG A 582 8.87 -27.94 -18.57
N LEU A 583 8.36 -29.17 -18.51
CA LEU A 583 7.01 -29.49 -18.02
C LEU A 583 6.89 -29.19 -16.53
N LEU A 584 7.87 -29.60 -15.70
CA LEU A 584 7.94 -29.19 -14.29
C LEU A 584 7.97 -27.66 -14.13
N GLY A 585 8.69 -26.96 -15.01
CA GLY A 585 8.69 -25.50 -15.04
C GLY A 585 7.31 -24.89 -15.28
N VAL A 586 6.39 -25.56 -15.97
CA VAL A 586 5.01 -25.04 -16.18
C VAL A 586 4.04 -25.57 -15.13
N ILE A 587 4.16 -26.85 -14.77
CA ILE A 587 3.27 -27.52 -13.83
C ILE A 587 3.45 -26.96 -12.43
N VAL A 588 4.68 -26.72 -11.96
CA VAL A 588 4.94 -26.26 -10.59
C VAL A 588 4.33 -24.87 -10.32
N PRO A 589 4.54 -23.83 -11.15
CA PRO A 589 3.92 -22.53 -10.91
C PRO A 589 2.41 -22.54 -11.09
N VAL A 590 1.89 -23.30 -12.06
CA VAL A 590 0.43 -23.44 -12.26
C VAL A 590 -0.18 -24.15 -11.07
N ALA A 591 0.43 -25.24 -10.58
CA ALA A 591 -0.01 -25.92 -9.37
C ALA A 591 0.09 -25.00 -8.14
N PHE A 592 1.16 -24.21 -8.01
CA PHE A 592 1.31 -23.25 -6.91
C PHE A 592 0.25 -22.16 -6.96
N ALA A 593 -0.04 -21.62 -8.15
CA ALA A 593 -1.11 -20.65 -8.36
C ALA A 593 -2.49 -21.26 -8.10
N LEU A 594 -2.73 -22.49 -8.55
CA LEU A 594 -3.97 -23.22 -8.30
C LEU A 594 -4.14 -23.59 -6.83
N VAL A 595 -3.07 -23.92 -6.10
CA VAL A 595 -3.10 -24.17 -4.66
C VAL A 595 -3.34 -22.87 -3.88
N ALA A 596 -2.67 -21.77 -4.27
CA ALA A 596 -2.95 -20.47 -3.68
C ALA A 596 -4.42 -20.05 -3.93
N PHE A 597 -4.90 -20.24 -5.16
CA PHE A 597 -6.28 -19.97 -5.56
C PHE A 597 -7.29 -20.91 -4.87
N SER A 598 -7.02 -22.21 -4.80
CA SER A 598 -7.91 -23.17 -4.13
C SER A 598 -7.95 -22.90 -2.64
N TRP A 599 -6.82 -22.53 -2.03
CA TRP A 599 -6.79 -22.04 -0.66
C TRP A 599 -7.68 -20.81 -0.52
N THR A 600 -7.73 -19.93 -1.54
CA THR A 600 -8.55 -18.68 -1.52
C THR A 600 -10.01 -19.03 -1.48
N VAL A 601 -10.39 -19.96 -2.34
CA VAL A 601 -11.73 -20.52 -2.38
C VAL A 601 -12.05 -21.24 -1.05
N GLU A 602 -11.13 -22.04 -0.50
CA GLU A 602 -11.27 -22.77 0.77
C GLU A 602 -11.50 -21.83 1.96
N ALA A 603 -10.69 -20.78 2.11
CA ALA A 603 -10.85 -19.78 3.15
C ALA A 603 -12.14 -18.95 2.97
N SER A 604 -12.63 -18.84 1.74
CA SER A 604 -13.91 -18.21 1.43
C SER A 604 -15.13 -19.11 1.65
N LYS A 605 -14.96 -20.42 1.93
CA LYS A 605 -16.06 -21.40 2.12
C LYS A 605 -17.01 -21.05 3.28
N GLY A 606 -16.70 -20.06 4.12
CA GLY A 606 -17.64 -19.44 5.06
C GLY A 606 -18.78 -18.60 4.43
N GLY A 607 -19.08 -18.75 3.14
CA GLY A 607 -20.09 -17.96 2.42
C GLY A 607 -19.65 -16.57 1.96
N LYS A 608 -18.36 -16.24 2.09
CA LYS A 608 -17.82 -14.90 1.80
C LYS A 608 -17.80 -14.54 0.31
N VAL A 609 -17.78 -15.50 -0.62
CA VAL A 609 -17.79 -15.23 -2.07
C VAL A 609 -19.21 -15.30 -2.67
N THR A 610 -20.07 -16.16 -2.12
CA THR A 610 -21.45 -16.29 -2.61
C THR A 610 -22.34 -15.13 -2.18
N ARG A 611 -22.11 -14.53 -0.99
CA ARG A 611 -22.84 -13.34 -0.53
C ARG A 611 -22.64 -12.11 -1.44
N PRO A 612 -21.41 -11.69 -1.76
CA PRO A 612 -21.17 -10.64 -2.74
C PRO A 612 -21.91 -10.95 -4.05
N LEU A 613 -21.69 -12.13 -4.65
CA LEU A 613 -22.34 -12.48 -5.91
C LEU A 613 -23.87 -12.38 -5.85
N LYS A 614 -24.50 -12.88 -4.79
CA LYS A 614 -25.94 -12.75 -4.56
C LYS A 614 -26.36 -11.28 -4.45
N PHE A 615 -25.61 -10.43 -3.73
CA PHE A 615 -25.87 -8.99 -3.69
C PHE A 615 -25.76 -8.31 -5.06
N ALA A 616 -24.74 -8.64 -5.88
CA ALA A 616 -24.64 -8.13 -7.25
C ALA A 616 -25.83 -8.50 -8.12
N LEU A 617 -26.36 -9.70 -7.91
CA LEU A 617 -27.56 -10.16 -8.60
C LEU A 617 -28.85 -9.57 -7.99
N GLY A 618 -28.74 -8.64 -7.03
CA GLY A 618 -29.89 -8.04 -6.33
C GLY A 618 -30.63 -9.02 -5.42
N MET A 619 -30.03 -10.17 -5.10
CA MET A 619 -30.62 -11.24 -4.28
C MET A 619 -30.37 -11.05 -2.78
N LEU A 620 -29.52 -10.10 -2.38
CA LEU A 620 -29.33 -9.72 -0.99
C LEU A 620 -29.57 -8.22 -0.84
N GLN A 621 -30.17 -7.84 0.28
CA GLN A 621 -30.24 -6.47 0.76
C GLN A 621 -28.88 -6.04 1.35
N PRO A 622 -28.58 -4.73 1.39
CA PRO A 622 -27.30 -4.25 1.89
C PRO A 622 -26.99 -4.64 3.35
N ASN A 623 -28.02 -4.76 4.20
CA ASN A 623 -27.90 -5.24 5.58
C ASN A 623 -27.56 -6.75 5.68
N GLU A 624 -27.86 -7.56 4.66
CA GLU A 624 -27.56 -9.00 4.63
C GLU A 624 -26.12 -9.31 4.20
N LEU A 625 -25.39 -8.31 3.67
CA LEU A 625 -24.00 -8.45 3.25
C LEU A 625 -23.01 -8.46 4.41
N SER A 626 -23.33 -7.77 5.52
CA SER A 626 -22.38 -7.63 6.62
C SER A 626 -22.14 -8.99 7.28
N PRO A 627 -20.87 -9.44 7.41
CA PRO A 627 -20.55 -10.60 8.23
C PRO A 627 -20.67 -10.31 9.72
N ALA A 628 -20.84 -9.03 10.11
CA ALA A 628 -21.17 -8.67 11.48
C ALA A 628 -22.40 -9.46 11.92
N GLU A 629 -22.44 -9.88 13.20
CA GLU A 629 -23.63 -10.52 13.77
C GLU A 629 -24.88 -9.76 13.30
N PRO A 630 -25.93 -10.44 12.81
CA PRO A 630 -27.15 -9.80 12.31
C PRO A 630 -27.78 -8.72 13.23
N GLY A 631 -27.34 -8.61 14.49
CA GLY A 631 -27.70 -7.55 15.43
C GLY A 631 -26.81 -6.30 15.44
N LEU A 632 -25.59 -6.29 14.89
CA LEU A 632 -24.66 -5.15 15.05
C LEU A 632 -25.17 -3.87 14.36
N GLN A 633 -25.62 -3.93 13.11
CA GLN A 633 -26.21 -2.77 12.45
C GLN A 633 -27.47 -2.27 13.16
N GLN A 634 -28.31 -3.20 13.62
CA GLN A 634 -29.50 -2.86 14.39
C GLN A 634 -29.11 -2.15 15.70
N VAL A 635 -28.12 -2.66 16.41
CA VAL A 635 -27.55 -2.05 17.62
C VAL A 635 -27.10 -0.62 17.33
N TYR A 636 -26.37 -0.36 16.24
CA TYR A 636 -25.91 1.00 15.94
C TYR A 636 -27.01 1.95 15.49
N GLY A 637 -27.94 1.47 14.66
CA GLY A 637 -29.12 2.27 14.30
C GLY A 637 -29.91 2.68 15.55
N GLN A 638 -30.02 1.78 16.54
CA GLN A 638 -30.63 2.10 17.83
C GLN A 638 -29.77 3.05 18.68
N VAL A 639 -28.45 2.83 18.76
CA VAL A 639 -27.50 3.71 19.46
C VAL A 639 -27.57 5.13 18.89
N ARG A 640 -27.67 5.28 17.57
CA ARG A 640 -27.80 6.58 16.90
C ARG A 640 -29.15 7.22 17.11
N LYS A 641 -30.23 6.44 17.08
CA LYS A 641 -31.55 6.93 17.47
C LYS A 641 -31.55 7.43 18.93
N ALA A 642 -30.79 6.79 19.81
CA ALA A 642 -30.69 7.16 21.23
C ALA A 642 -29.77 8.37 21.47
N SER A 643 -28.63 8.46 20.79
CA SER A 643 -27.63 9.53 20.98
C SER A 643 -27.81 10.75 20.09
N GLY A 644 -28.61 10.63 19.02
CA GLY A 644 -28.71 11.60 17.94
C GLY A 644 -27.74 11.30 16.78
N GLU A 645 -28.20 11.58 15.56
CA GLU A 645 -27.50 11.20 14.31
C GLU A 645 -26.08 11.78 14.19
N ASN A 646 -25.88 13.00 14.72
CA ASN A 646 -24.61 13.74 14.61
C ASN A 646 -23.80 13.76 15.91
N SER A 647 -24.18 12.97 16.91
CA SER A 647 -23.45 12.94 18.17
C SER A 647 -22.05 12.32 18.03
N LEU A 648 -21.10 12.83 18.80
CA LEU A 648 -19.80 12.18 18.96
C LEU A 648 -19.93 11.04 19.98
N LEU A 649 -19.53 9.84 19.56
CA LEU A 649 -19.61 8.60 20.31
C LEU A 649 -18.20 8.06 20.51
N VAL A 650 -17.79 7.80 21.75
CA VAL A 650 -16.53 7.10 22.03
C VAL A 650 -16.81 5.63 22.32
N SER A 651 -16.27 4.72 21.51
CA SER A 651 -16.25 3.29 21.80
C SER A 651 -15.06 2.94 22.69
N LEU A 652 -15.34 2.30 23.83
CA LEU A 652 -14.32 1.83 24.79
C LEU A 652 -13.72 0.46 24.42
N ASN A 653 -14.25 -0.16 23.38
CA ASN A 653 -13.81 -1.45 22.87
C ASN A 653 -13.30 -1.29 21.43
N LEU A 654 -12.21 -1.98 21.10
CA LEU A 654 -11.69 -2.10 19.74
C LEU A 654 -12.19 -3.41 19.14
N ASN A 655 -13.50 -3.52 18.92
CA ASN A 655 -13.96 -4.63 18.09
C ASN A 655 -13.76 -4.25 16.62
N VAL A 656 -12.84 -4.95 15.95
CA VAL A 656 -12.54 -4.76 14.52
C VAL A 656 -13.81 -4.95 13.66
N ASP A 657 -14.78 -5.70 14.20
CA ASP A 657 -16.09 -5.92 13.61
C ASP A 657 -16.99 -4.67 13.55
N PHE A 658 -16.61 -3.58 14.24
CA PHE A 658 -17.28 -2.28 14.13
C PHE A 658 -16.90 -1.51 12.87
N GLY A 659 -15.91 -1.96 12.09
CA GLY A 659 -15.43 -1.32 10.87
C GLY A 659 -16.57 -0.76 10.02
N PRO A 660 -17.47 -1.59 9.45
CA PRO A 660 -18.56 -1.14 8.56
C PRO A 660 -19.49 -0.05 9.14
N LEU A 661 -19.51 0.11 10.47
CA LEU A 661 -20.42 1.00 11.19
C LEU A 661 -19.89 2.43 11.26
N PHE A 662 -18.57 2.63 11.17
CA PHE A 662 -17.94 3.95 11.08
C PHE A 662 -18.35 4.72 9.81
N LEU A 663 -18.72 4.02 8.72
CA LEU A 663 -19.20 4.67 7.48
C LEU A 663 -20.62 5.19 7.56
N GLN A 664 -21.50 4.42 8.19
CA GLN A 664 -22.93 4.74 8.20
C GLN A 664 -23.25 5.84 9.21
N HIS A 665 -22.35 6.06 10.16
CA HIS A 665 -22.61 6.79 11.38
C HIS A 665 -21.40 7.67 11.73
N PRO A 666 -21.23 8.82 11.05
CA PRO A 666 -20.10 9.72 11.27
C PRO A 666 -20.02 10.18 12.73
N GLY A 667 -18.81 10.21 13.30
CA GLY A 667 -18.58 10.66 14.68
C GLY A 667 -18.46 9.53 15.72
N ILE A 668 -18.34 8.26 15.31
CA ILE A 668 -17.84 7.21 16.20
C ILE A 668 -16.32 7.29 16.25
N MET A 669 -15.79 7.24 17.46
CA MET A 669 -14.39 7.44 17.79
C MET A 669 -13.94 6.29 18.70
N THR A 670 -12.68 5.91 18.61
CA THR A 670 -12.01 5.07 19.61
C THR A 670 -10.87 5.87 20.21
N GLU A 671 -10.40 5.46 21.39
CA GLU A 671 -9.31 6.16 22.06
C GLU A 671 -8.03 6.20 21.20
N VAL A 672 -7.70 5.10 20.53
CA VAL A 672 -6.57 5.03 19.59
C VAL A 672 -6.85 5.54 18.19
N SER A 673 -8.08 5.94 17.87
CA SER A 673 -8.28 6.81 16.70
C SER A 673 -7.99 8.28 17.03
N TYR A 674 -7.45 8.54 18.24
CA TYR A 674 -6.78 9.78 18.66
C TYR A 674 -7.68 11.02 18.74
N SER A 675 -8.98 10.77 18.83
CA SER A 675 -10.05 11.77 18.72
C SER A 675 -10.18 12.74 19.90
N PHE A 676 -9.35 12.56 20.94
CA PHE A 676 -9.24 13.49 22.06
C PHE A 676 -8.20 14.61 21.83
N GLY A 677 -7.49 14.56 20.69
CA GLY A 677 -6.52 15.56 20.28
C GLY A 677 -5.43 15.79 21.32
N ASN A 678 -5.13 17.05 21.59
CA ASN A 678 -4.13 17.45 22.58
C ASN A 678 -4.58 17.30 24.04
N ARG A 679 -5.87 17.06 24.29
CA ARG A 679 -6.47 16.99 25.64
C ARG A 679 -6.70 15.57 26.16
N TRP A 680 -6.20 14.57 25.44
CA TRP A 680 -6.34 13.16 25.86
C TRP A 680 -5.93 12.91 27.33
N HIS A 681 -4.84 13.53 27.79
CA HIS A 681 -4.36 13.34 29.17
C HIS A 681 -5.30 13.95 30.21
N GLU A 682 -6.02 15.03 29.88
CA GLU A 682 -7.04 15.60 30.77
C GLU A 682 -8.22 14.64 30.94
N VAL A 683 -8.64 14.01 29.85
CA VAL A 683 -9.73 13.03 29.87
C VAL A 683 -9.33 11.75 30.61
N VAL A 684 -8.08 11.32 30.47
CA VAL A 684 -7.62 10.02 30.97
C VAL A 684 -7.06 10.07 32.39
N PHE A 685 -6.42 11.17 32.82
CA PHE A 685 -5.71 11.20 34.10
C PHE A 685 -6.23 12.20 35.12
N ASN A 686 -7.06 13.19 34.75
CA ASN A 686 -7.59 14.14 35.72
C ASN A 686 -8.73 13.53 36.56
N GLU A 687 -9.13 14.27 37.59
CA GLU A 687 -10.31 13.96 38.39
C GLU A 687 -11.58 13.91 37.52
N PRO A 688 -12.59 13.12 37.91
CA PRO A 688 -13.79 12.89 37.10
C PRO A 688 -14.47 14.16 36.58
N GLU A 689 -14.56 15.22 37.39
CA GLU A 689 -15.22 16.48 37.03
C GLU A 689 -14.48 17.22 35.92
N ASP A 690 -13.14 17.26 35.99
CA ASP A 690 -12.30 17.91 34.99
C ASP A 690 -12.25 17.08 33.69
N ALA A 691 -12.17 15.76 33.80
CA ALA A 691 -12.22 14.86 32.65
C ALA A 691 -13.58 14.93 31.92
N MET A 692 -14.69 15.00 32.68
CA MET A 692 -16.03 15.24 32.13
C MET A 692 -16.13 16.60 31.46
N ARG A 693 -15.58 17.67 32.07
CA ARG A 693 -15.54 19.01 31.46
C ARG A 693 -14.80 18.98 30.13
N ALA A 694 -13.63 18.34 30.09
CA ALA A 694 -12.86 18.18 28.86
C ALA A 694 -13.63 17.41 27.78
N CYS A 695 -14.34 16.33 28.14
CA CYS A 695 -15.19 15.60 27.20
C CYS A 695 -16.31 16.48 26.63
N LYS A 696 -17.01 17.24 27.48
CA LYS A 696 -18.10 18.14 27.05
C LYS A 696 -17.59 19.24 26.13
N GLU A 697 -16.43 19.82 26.40
CA GLU A 697 -15.78 20.82 25.54
C GLU A 697 -15.34 20.23 24.19
N LEU A 698 -15.02 18.93 24.13
CA LEU A 698 -14.78 18.19 22.89
C LEU A 698 -16.08 17.73 22.19
N GLY A 699 -17.26 18.02 22.76
CA GLY A 699 -18.56 17.56 22.24
C GLY A 699 -18.86 16.08 22.49
N ILE A 700 -18.07 15.41 23.34
CA ILE A 700 -18.18 13.99 23.68
C ILE A 700 -19.19 13.82 24.81
N ASN A 701 -20.38 13.33 24.45
CA ASN A 701 -21.50 13.17 25.38
C ASN A 701 -21.97 11.72 25.52
N HIS A 702 -21.39 10.80 24.74
CA HIS A 702 -21.86 9.44 24.64
C HIS A 702 -20.70 8.45 24.56
N PHE A 703 -20.81 7.35 25.30
CA PHE A 703 -19.81 6.30 25.36
C PHE A 703 -20.45 4.95 25.09
N LEU A 704 -20.00 4.29 24.03
CA LEU A 704 -20.45 2.96 23.66
C LEU A 704 -19.54 1.93 24.33
N VAL A 705 -20.16 1.01 25.07
CA VAL A 705 -19.51 0.00 25.88
C VAL A 705 -20.03 -1.37 25.47
N ASP A 706 -19.14 -2.28 25.11
CA ASP A 706 -19.45 -3.69 24.87
C ASP A 706 -18.72 -4.54 25.91
N LEU A 707 -19.44 -4.97 26.96
CA LEU A 707 -18.85 -5.78 28.02
C LEU A 707 -18.58 -7.24 27.59
N GLN A 708 -18.89 -7.63 26.35
CA GLN A 708 -18.51 -8.93 25.78
C GLN A 708 -17.13 -8.91 25.13
N ALA A 709 -16.66 -7.73 24.71
CA ALA A 709 -15.34 -7.52 24.15
C ALA A 709 -14.39 -6.98 25.23
N PRO A 710 -13.09 -7.31 25.21
CA PRO A 710 -12.14 -6.69 26.13
C PRO A 710 -12.08 -5.18 25.90
N PHE A 711 -11.87 -4.43 26.97
CA PHE A 711 -11.56 -3.01 26.88
C PHE A 711 -10.27 -2.76 26.11
N PHE A 712 -10.22 -1.56 25.52
CA PHE A 712 -9.11 -1.14 24.70
C PHE A 712 -8.71 0.31 25.00
N GLY A 713 -7.42 0.52 25.25
CA GLY A 713 -6.85 1.83 25.59
C GLY A 713 -6.81 2.12 27.10
N ALA A 714 -6.46 3.35 27.47
CA ALA A 714 -6.25 3.81 28.83
C ALA A 714 -7.53 4.34 29.48
N LEU A 715 -8.48 4.83 28.68
CA LEU A 715 -9.69 5.49 29.13
C LEU A 715 -10.56 4.64 30.06
N PRO A 716 -10.74 3.32 29.83
CA PRO A 716 -11.50 2.48 30.75
C PRO A 716 -10.91 2.39 32.17
N PHE A 717 -9.64 2.76 32.36
CA PHE A 717 -8.95 2.76 33.65
C PHE A 717 -8.85 4.15 34.30
N SER A 718 -9.33 5.20 33.61
CA SER A 718 -9.28 6.57 34.08
C SER A 718 -10.15 6.79 35.34
N PRO A 719 -9.89 7.83 36.15
CA PRO A 719 -10.74 8.18 37.29
C PRO A 719 -12.19 8.43 36.86
N LEU A 720 -12.38 8.96 35.66
CA LEU A 720 -13.68 9.18 35.03
C LEU A 720 -14.52 7.90 34.97
N PHE A 721 -13.91 6.74 34.78
CA PHE A 721 -14.57 5.44 34.72
C PHE A 721 -14.33 4.57 35.95
N SER A 722 -14.04 5.19 37.10
CA SER A 722 -14.08 4.51 38.41
C SER A 722 -15.51 4.10 38.77
N ASP A 723 -15.67 3.10 39.64
CA ASP A 723 -16.98 2.62 40.09
C ASP A 723 -17.83 3.77 40.69
N GLU A 724 -17.21 4.64 41.48
CA GLU A 724 -17.87 5.81 42.09
C GLU A 724 -18.33 6.81 41.02
N SER A 725 -17.47 7.13 40.05
CA SER A 725 -17.81 8.04 38.95
C SER A 725 -18.87 7.44 38.02
N LEU A 726 -18.82 6.15 37.72
CA LEU A 726 -19.86 5.45 36.95
C LEU A 726 -21.24 5.54 37.62
N ARG A 727 -21.29 5.38 38.94
CA ARG A 727 -22.54 5.53 39.72
C ARG A 727 -23.04 6.97 39.72
N THR A 728 -22.14 7.93 39.88
CA THR A 728 -22.48 9.33 40.12
C THR A 728 -22.75 10.09 38.82
N ASN A 729 -21.83 10.00 37.87
CA ASN A 729 -21.74 10.87 36.69
C ASN A 729 -22.36 10.29 35.42
N PHE A 730 -22.55 8.97 35.34
CA PHE A 730 -23.06 8.33 34.13
C PHE A 730 -24.45 7.75 34.30
N ARG A 731 -25.20 7.72 33.20
CA ARG A 731 -26.47 7.03 33.07
C ARG A 731 -26.54 6.20 31.80
N ILE A 732 -27.41 5.19 31.81
CA ILE A 732 -27.67 4.34 30.65
C ILE A 732 -28.85 4.93 29.86
N ILE A 733 -28.61 5.29 28.59
CA ILE A 733 -29.69 5.73 27.66
C ILE A 733 -30.12 4.63 26.70
N TRP A 734 -29.30 3.62 26.49
CA TRP A 734 -29.63 2.47 25.66
C TRP A 734 -28.85 1.23 26.11
N GLN A 735 -29.49 0.06 25.98
CA GLN A 735 -28.91 -1.24 26.33
C GLN A 735 -29.45 -2.32 25.40
N TYR A 736 -28.57 -3.22 24.92
CA TYR A 736 -28.94 -4.46 24.24
C TYR A 736 -27.99 -5.59 24.66
N GLY A 737 -28.48 -6.53 25.47
CA GLY A 737 -27.63 -7.53 26.12
C GLY A 737 -26.59 -6.86 27.01
N LYS A 738 -25.30 -7.16 26.77
CA LYS A 738 -24.16 -6.57 27.49
C LYS A 738 -23.51 -5.38 26.76
N ARG A 739 -24.27 -4.75 25.84
CA ARG A 739 -23.87 -3.55 25.13
C ARG A 739 -24.66 -2.37 25.68
N TYR A 740 -23.95 -1.30 26.04
CA TYR A 740 -24.50 -0.15 26.75
C TYR A 740 -24.07 1.14 26.06
N LEU A 741 -24.97 2.11 26.07
CA LEU A 741 -24.68 3.47 25.66
C LEU A 741 -24.83 4.38 26.89
N LEU A 742 -23.70 4.94 27.32
CA LEU A 742 -23.60 5.78 28.49
C LEU A 742 -23.65 7.25 28.09
N THR A 743 -24.19 8.09 28.97
CA THR A 743 -24.21 9.56 28.82
C THR A 743 -24.13 10.25 30.18
N TRP A 744 -23.99 11.58 30.16
CA TRP A 744 -23.98 12.47 31.32
C TRP A 744 -25.37 12.97 31.74
N ASP A 745 -26.44 12.64 31.00
CA ASP A 745 -27.81 13.11 31.24
C ASP A 745 -28.40 12.53 32.54
N GLU A 746 -28.61 13.38 33.55
CA GLU A 746 -29.03 12.98 34.90
C GLU A 746 -30.45 12.39 34.96
N GLU A 747 -31.32 12.68 33.99
CA GLU A 747 -32.72 12.22 33.96
C GLU A 747 -32.87 10.73 33.57
N ARG A 748 -31.75 10.03 33.36
CA ARG A 748 -31.70 8.69 32.78
C ARG A 748 -31.45 7.61 33.82
N ARG A 749 -31.51 6.34 33.38
CA ARG A 749 -31.42 5.18 34.27
C ARG A 749 -30.04 5.11 34.95
N PRO A 750 -29.95 4.98 36.29
CA PRO A 750 -28.69 4.81 37.00
C PRO A 750 -28.01 3.48 36.63
N MET A 751 -26.70 3.39 36.87
CA MET A 751 -25.95 2.14 36.68
C MET A 751 -26.45 1.07 37.65
N SER A 752 -26.71 -0.15 37.15
CA SER A 752 -27.01 -1.30 38.00
C SER A 752 -25.74 -1.87 38.62
N ASP A 753 -25.86 -2.52 39.78
CA ASP A 753 -24.74 -3.24 40.40
C ASP A 753 -24.22 -4.37 39.48
N GLU A 754 -25.11 -5.02 38.73
CA GLU A 754 -24.76 -6.01 37.70
C GLU A 754 -23.84 -5.41 36.63
N PHE A 755 -24.13 -4.20 36.13
CA PHE A 755 -23.27 -3.53 35.15
C PHE A 755 -21.87 -3.27 35.72
N LEU A 756 -21.78 -2.84 36.97
CA LEU A 756 -20.51 -2.50 37.62
C LEU A 756 -19.67 -3.75 37.93
N GLU A 757 -20.32 -4.85 38.30
CA GLU A 757 -19.64 -6.15 38.44
C GLU A 757 -19.07 -6.61 37.08
N GLU A 758 -19.87 -6.55 36.02
CA GLU A 758 -19.42 -6.90 34.67
C GLU A 758 -18.32 -5.96 34.15
N TRP A 759 -18.40 -4.67 34.47
CA TRP A 759 -17.40 -3.66 34.15
C TRP A 759 -16.06 -3.99 34.81
N ALA A 760 -16.05 -4.30 36.12
CA ALA A 760 -14.85 -4.69 36.84
C ALA A 760 -14.22 -5.97 36.28
N ILE A 761 -15.05 -6.98 35.95
CA ILE A 761 -14.61 -8.22 35.28
C ILE A 761 -13.98 -7.91 33.91
N ASN A 762 -14.54 -6.95 33.16
CA ASN A 762 -14.00 -6.59 31.85
C ASN A 762 -12.70 -5.78 31.97
N GLN A 763 -12.60 -4.84 32.91
CA GLN A 763 -11.34 -4.15 33.22
C GLN A 763 -10.22 -5.14 33.55
N SER A 764 -10.49 -6.22 34.29
CA SER A 764 -9.48 -7.25 34.58
C SER A 764 -9.13 -8.13 33.37
N ARG A 765 -9.94 -8.10 32.31
CA ARG A 765 -9.75 -8.84 31.04
C ARG A 765 -9.18 -7.97 29.92
N ALA A 766 -9.05 -6.67 30.14
CA ALA A 766 -8.64 -5.71 29.14
C ALA A 766 -7.33 -6.16 28.45
N MET A 767 -7.33 -6.12 27.11
CA MET A 767 -6.24 -6.68 26.33
C MET A 767 -5.04 -5.72 26.28
N PRO A 768 -3.80 -6.21 26.48
CA PRO A 768 -2.65 -5.67 25.79
C PRO A 768 -2.81 -6.01 24.31
N THR A 769 -2.71 -5.01 23.43
CA THR A 769 -2.94 -5.14 21.98
C THR A 769 -2.13 -6.24 21.28
N VAL A 770 -1.08 -6.78 21.92
CA VAL A 770 -0.14 -7.74 21.29
C VAL A 770 0.38 -8.85 22.24
N MET A 771 0.23 -8.75 23.57
CA MET A 771 0.89 -9.68 24.50
C MET A 771 -0.11 -10.54 25.29
N LYS A 772 -0.05 -11.86 25.05
CA LYS A 772 -1.02 -12.86 25.54
C LYS A 772 -0.83 -13.32 26.99
N SER A 773 0.12 -12.79 27.76
CA SER A 773 0.53 -13.45 29.02
C SER A 773 0.36 -12.68 30.32
N GLU A 774 0.01 -11.40 30.33
CA GLU A 774 -0.13 -10.65 31.60
C GLU A 774 -1.40 -9.78 31.58
N SER A 775 -2.39 -10.17 32.39
CA SER A 775 -3.64 -9.42 32.62
C SER A 775 -3.41 -8.00 33.14
N ASP A 776 -2.22 -7.72 33.68
CA ASP A 776 -1.94 -6.49 34.42
C ASP A 776 -1.23 -5.44 33.56
N TYR A 777 -0.79 -5.79 32.35
CA TYR A 777 0.04 -4.90 31.54
C TYR A 777 -0.66 -3.60 31.14
N GLY A 778 -1.94 -3.65 30.75
CA GLY A 778 -2.70 -2.45 30.38
C GLY A 778 -2.84 -1.45 31.53
N ARG A 779 -3.10 -1.96 32.75
CA ARG A 779 -3.14 -1.16 33.98
C ARG A 779 -1.76 -0.64 34.36
N ALA A 780 -0.73 -1.47 34.29
CA ALA A 780 0.63 -1.06 34.61
C ALA A 780 1.13 0.05 33.67
N LEU A 781 0.82 -0.04 32.38
CA LEU A 781 1.12 0.99 31.40
C LEU A 781 0.32 2.29 31.67
N TYR A 782 -0.97 2.18 32.00
CA TYR A 782 -1.77 3.34 32.42
C TYR A 782 -1.13 4.04 33.62
N GLU A 783 -0.79 3.31 34.68
CA GLU A 783 -0.17 3.87 35.90
C GLU A 783 1.20 4.48 35.60
N GLN A 784 1.98 3.88 34.70
CA GLN A 784 3.26 4.41 34.27
C GLN A 784 3.09 5.78 33.60
N VAL A 785 2.16 5.90 32.64
CA VAL A 785 1.95 7.16 31.92
C VAL A 785 1.30 8.20 32.83
N ARG A 786 0.41 7.79 33.75
CA ARG A 786 -0.16 8.65 34.78
C ARG A 786 0.92 9.23 35.69
N TYR A 787 1.83 8.40 36.18
CA TYR A 787 2.96 8.84 37.00
C TYR A 787 3.81 9.89 36.27
N LEU A 788 4.06 9.69 34.96
CA LEU A 788 4.75 10.69 34.15
C LEU A 788 3.96 12.00 34.03
N TYR A 789 2.64 11.92 33.88
CA TYR A 789 1.78 13.10 33.83
C TYR A 789 1.81 13.89 35.15
N GLU A 790 1.71 13.21 36.28
CA GLU A 790 1.79 13.80 37.62
C GLU A 790 3.18 14.40 37.91
N LEU A 791 4.26 13.69 37.55
CA LEU A 791 5.64 14.15 37.75
C LEU A 791 5.93 15.45 36.99
N ASN A 792 5.29 15.65 35.83
CA ASN A 792 5.40 16.88 35.04
C ASN A 792 4.46 17.99 35.54
N GLY A 793 3.92 17.86 36.76
CA GLY A 793 3.02 18.87 37.35
C GLY A 793 1.72 19.04 36.57
N ARG A 794 1.25 17.97 35.91
CA ARG A 794 0.09 17.99 35.00
C ARG A 794 0.24 18.97 33.83
N ALA A 795 1.48 19.32 33.47
CA ALA A 795 1.73 20.25 32.38
C ALA A 795 1.37 19.65 31.02
N THR A 796 0.74 20.45 30.17
CA THR A 796 0.39 20.09 28.79
C THR A 796 1.63 20.12 27.86
N GLN A 797 2.71 20.78 28.29
CA GLN A 797 3.97 20.97 27.56
C GLN A 797 5.18 20.72 28.45
N GLY A 798 6.33 20.41 27.83
CA GLY A 798 7.61 20.25 28.52
C GLY A 798 7.75 18.95 29.30
N ILE A 799 7.46 17.80 28.67
CA ILE A 799 7.71 16.49 29.29
C ILE A 799 9.21 16.41 29.55
N VAL A 800 9.56 16.24 30.83
CA VAL A 800 10.93 16.01 31.29
C VAL A 800 11.55 14.87 30.48
N ARG A 801 12.74 15.09 29.94
CA ARG A 801 13.34 14.20 28.93
C ARG A 801 13.49 12.79 29.54
N PRO A 802 13.36 11.72 28.73
CA PRO A 802 13.50 10.34 29.21
C PRO A 802 14.82 10.03 29.94
N LYS A 803 15.87 10.83 29.73
CA LYS A 803 17.15 10.68 30.44
C LYS A 803 17.11 11.10 31.91
N ASP A 804 16.14 11.93 32.27
CA ASP A 804 15.96 12.48 33.61
C ASP A 804 14.91 11.69 34.40
N LEU A 805 14.18 10.79 33.73
CA LEU A 805 13.36 9.78 34.39
C LEU A 805 14.30 8.73 34.99
N LYS A 806 14.33 8.63 36.33
CA LYS A 806 14.98 7.51 37.00
C LYS A 806 14.42 6.22 36.40
N ARG A 807 15.32 5.32 35.98
CA ARG A 807 14.93 3.94 35.65
C ARG A 807 14.10 3.41 36.81
N VAL A 808 12.85 3.07 36.55
CA VAL A 808 12.02 2.37 37.50
C VAL A 808 12.64 0.98 37.64
N GLU A 809 13.16 0.63 38.82
CA GLU A 809 13.76 -0.68 39.06
C GLU A 809 12.75 -1.79 38.68
N GLY A 810 13.19 -2.75 37.88
CA GLY A 810 12.34 -3.84 37.35
C GLY A 810 11.87 -3.66 35.90
N TRP A 811 12.15 -2.52 35.25
CA TRP A 811 11.68 -2.21 33.89
C TRP A 811 12.86 -1.88 32.96
N GLN A 812 12.90 -2.46 31.74
CA GLN A 812 14.08 -2.46 30.83
C GLN A 812 14.42 -1.10 30.20
#